data_AF-A0A1Q9CX43-F1
#
_entry.id   AF-A0A1Q9CX43-F1
#
_cell.length_a   1.000
_cell.length_b   1.000
_cell.length_c   1.000
_cell.angle_alpha   90.00
_cell.angle_beta   90.00
_cell.angle_gamma   90.00
#
_symmetry.space_group_name_H-M   'P 1'
#
loop_
_entity.id
_entity.type
_entity.pdbx_description
1 polymer ?
#
loop_
_entity_poly.entity_id
_entity_poly.type
_entity_poly.pdbx_seq_one_letter_code
_entity_poly.pdbx_strand_id
1 'polypeptide(L)'
;MEVFLGVGLVAGEIFRYNRQNFAFDQDQRFRRDELRLKMQVERFRLFRQDIRDLVELTVGKMDLYHMVGALFIRMISIYYSEGFFEEAPPVFLQVAYYLSQACSLVYLLMAIWLSMHASIKSHSYATRLLTRFVRLPIPGCDQLDLLNARLSDCEMQATQLLRVPFLHSGRNAWKERATVEVPPQGAASAEDRAANVPKPTGDELEDGEFAYGGEHNMLGNEELLHAVEFRTRRHVQLFRQLQARWQCFDAYSRVCMSLGVRHMLQSINYYLLGLCMVQTYNPMVGYMLTAVFQALACNMTILDVHGLPCLGGLDLSFIGFLPAIAACVSLTLAEREDGELVPHNAYMISIAIYPLEIAWFELLHWVASPVSGESSIPRHFRAVLFMDVFGEAEDPAEIAMAKKGTVLSAVNTLALVEKVQIVQDALRRAQAALRRWEEVPGMWLTFRQRKELEKLGDYLRLEMAGLQELLHDCDLEVKMTRMREWPELSDAEIRLEHCAGTVLGPFHYINSAGLPAEYHWDIESTLANGNYKLLYDLPGSARVLTLEDAAETVRDFQHLMDDIRRMSQAPTEVPHGAKKDIADADAAQPDSTPRASAINGAFTARETKELYKPVRLPWRAVSCLTRTIQVIWLGVDGDKGETPSYRCCCDKHRWKRQQIGNFLEFQTYVGV
;
A
#
# COMPACT_ATOMS: atom_id res chain seq x y z
N MET A 1 23.01 -5.58 -88.28
CA MET A 1 23.57 -4.50 -87.44
C MET A 1 22.47 -3.71 -86.72
N GLU A 2 21.40 -3.29 -87.39
CA GLU A 2 20.34 -2.48 -86.77
C GLU A 2 19.62 -3.16 -85.58
N VAL A 3 19.42 -4.49 -85.63
CA VAL A 3 18.84 -5.26 -84.50
C VAL A 3 19.74 -5.24 -83.26
N PHE A 4 21.06 -5.34 -83.42
CA PHE A 4 22.01 -5.28 -82.30
C PHE A 4 22.09 -3.87 -81.70
N LEU A 5 21.94 -2.84 -82.53
CA LEU A 5 21.89 -1.45 -82.06
C LEU A 5 20.62 -1.18 -81.25
N GLY A 6 19.47 -1.67 -81.72
CA GLY A 6 18.19 -1.58 -81.01
C GLY A 6 18.19 -2.33 -79.67
N VAL A 7 18.76 -3.54 -79.64
CA VAL A 7 18.90 -4.32 -78.39
C VAL A 7 19.84 -3.64 -77.40
N GLY A 8 20.93 -3.02 -77.87
CA GLY A 8 21.87 -2.27 -77.02
C GLY A 8 21.23 -1.05 -76.35
N LEU A 9 20.40 -0.31 -77.06
CA LEU A 9 19.69 0.86 -76.51
C LEU A 9 18.65 0.45 -75.46
N VAL A 10 17.84 -0.59 -75.74
CA VAL A 10 16.84 -1.10 -74.80
C VAL A 10 17.50 -1.72 -73.55
N ALA A 11 18.60 -2.46 -73.72
CA ALA A 11 19.36 -3.01 -72.59
C ALA A 11 19.96 -1.90 -71.71
N GLY A 12 20.43 -0.80 -72.32
CA GLY A 12 20.92 0.38 -71.61
C GLY A 12 19.84 1.05 -70.76
N GLU A 13 18.62 1.21 -71.29
CA GLU A 13 17.49 1.79 -70.56
C GLU A 13 17.03 0.92 -69.39
N ILE A 14 16.91 -0.40 -69.61
CA ILE A 14 16.54 -1.35 -68.54
C ILE A 14 17.60 -1.38 -67.43
N PHE A 15 18.89 -1.36 -67.80
CA PHE A 15 19.98 -1.28 -66.82
C PHE A 15 19.91 0.01 -65.99
N ARG A 16 19.66 1.16 -66.64
CA ARG A 16 19.51 2.44 -65.95
C ARG A 16 18.33 2.42 -64.98
N TYR A 17 17.20 1.85 -65.39
CA TYR A 17 16.01 1.69 -64.55
C TYR A 17 16.29 0.82 -63.31
N ASN A 18 16.91 -0.35 -63.48
CA ASN A 18 17.25 -1.24 -62.35
C ASN A 18 18.22 -0.58 -61.38
N ARG A 19 19.24 0.12 -61.90
CA ARG A 19 20.19 0.87 -61.08
C ARG A 19 19.49 1.96 -60.27
N GLN A 20 18.57 2.70 -60.89
CA GLN A 20 17.79 3.73 -60.21
C GLN A 20 16.89 3.14 -59.13
N ASN A 21 16.18 2.05 -59.41
CA ASN A 21 15.34 1.37 -58.42
C ASN A 21 16.15 0.78 -57.26
N PHE A 22 17.29 0.15 -57.54
CA PHE A 22 18.15 -0.36 -56.48
C PHE A 22 18.71 0.76 -55.60
N ALA A 23 19.17 1.85 -56.22
CA ALA A 23 19.64 3.02 -55.47
C ALA A 23 18.52 3.63 -54.63
N PHE A 24 17.30 3.71 -55.17
CA PHE A 24 16.12 4.17 -54.46
C PHE A 24 15.75 3.27 -53.28
N ASP A 25 15.74 1.95 -53.47
CA ASP A 25 15.44 0.97 -52.41
C ASP A 25 16.48 1.01 -51.28
N GLN A 26 17.77 1.18 -51.62
CA GLN A 26 18.84 1.32 -50.63
C GLN A 26 18.71 2.61 -49.83
N ASP A 27 18.44 3.74 -50.50
CA ASP A 27 18.17 5.02 -49.85
C ASP A 27 16.95 4.93 -48.91
N GLN A 28 15.88 4.24 -49.33
CA GLN A 28 14.73 3.99 -48.46
C GLN A 28 15.08 3.16 -47.23
N ARG A 29 15.91 2.13 -47.36
CA ARG A 29 16.37 1.31 -46.22
C ARG A 29 17.20 2.13 -45.26
N PHE A 30 18.17 2.90 -45.77
CA PHE A 30 18.99 3.79 -44.96
C PHE A 30 18.15 4.80 -44.20
N ARG A 31 17.22 5.49 -44.89
CA ARG A 31 16.29 6.45 -44.27
C ARG A 31 15.43 5.78 -43.19
N ARG A 32 14.98 4.55 -43.41
CA ARG A 32 14.19 3.82 -42.41
C ARG A 32 15.01 3.52 -41.15
N ASP A 33 16.27 3.13 -41.30
CA ASP A 33 17.15 2.84 -40.16
C ASP A 33 17.58 4.14 -39.45
N GLU A 34 17.87 5.21 -40.19
CA GLU A 34 18.07 6.55 -39.64
C GLU A 34 16.86 7.04 -38.84
N LEU A 35 15.65 6.89 -39.38
CA LEU A 35 14.41 7.23 -38.68
C LEU A 35 14.21 6.40 -37.41
N ARG A 36 14.56 5.11 -37.41
CA ARG A 36 14.52 4.26 -36.22
C ARG A 36 15.46 4.75 -35.14
N LEU A 37 16.71 5.05 -35.50
CA LEU A 37 17.69 5.63 -34.57
C LEU A 37 17.22 6.97 -34.02
N LYS A 38 16.69 7.84 -34.89
CA LYS A 38 16.12 9.14 -34.49
C LYS A 38 14.95 8.97 -33.51
N MET A 39 14.02 8.07 -33.78
CA MET A 39 12.91 7.78 -32.86
C MET A 39 13.39 7.23 -31.51
N GLN A 40 14.44 6.41 -31.50
CA GLN A 40 15.03 5.93 -30.25
C GLN A 40 15.69 7.06 -29.45
N VAL A 41 16.48 7.91 -30.10
CA VAL A 41 17.12 9.06 -29.45
C VAL A 41 16.08 10.01 -28.86
N GLU A 42 15.02 10.33 -29.61
CA GLU A 42 13.93 11.17 -29.09
C GLU A 42 13.19 10.51 -27.92
N ARG A 43 13.00 9.19 -27.92
CA ARG A 43 12.42 8.49 -26.77
C ARG A 43 13.30 8.60 -25.52
N PHE A 44 14.61 8.40 -25.65
CA PHE A 44 15.53 8.57 -24.53
C PHE A 44 15.60 10.01 -24.05
N ARG A 45 15.45 10.98 -24.97
CA ARG A 45 15.34 12.39 -24.62
C ARG A 45 14.09 12.66 -23.77
N LEU A 46 12.94 12.13 -24.17
CA LEU A 46 11.70 12.21 -23.39
C LEU A 46 11.87 11.58 -22.01
N PHE A 47 12.43 10.38 -21.90
CA PHE A 47 12.68 9.75 -20.59
C PHE A 47 13.59 10.56 -19.67
N ARG A 48 14.63 11.21 -20.22
CA ARG A 48 15.50 12.10 -19.45
C ARG A 48 14.77 13.35 -18.98
N GLN A 49 13.86 13.87 -19.80
CA GLN A 49 13.02 15.01 -19.45
C GLN A 49 12.03 14.62 -18.36
N ASP A 50 11.32 13.49 -18.51
CA ASP A 50 10.38 13.00 -17.50
C ASP A 50 11.05 12.83 -16.12
N ILE A 51 12.25 12.25 -16.07
CA ILE A 51 13.02 12.11 -14.82
C ILE A 51 13.36 13.48 -14.21
N ARG A 52 13.73 14.47 -15.03
CA ARG A 52 14.04 15.82 -14.55
C ARG A 52 12.79 16.50 -14.02
N ASP A 53 11.70 16.45 -14.77
CA ASP A 53 10.43 17.09 -14.42
C ASP A 53 9.84 16.49 -13.13
N LEU A 54 9.90 15.17 -12.97
CA LEU A 54 9.46 14.48 -11.73
C LEU A 54 10.30 14.85 -10.51
N VAL A 55 11.62 14.98 -10.69
CA VAL A 55 12.55 15.35 -9.61
C VAL A 55 12.41 16.83 -9.27
N GLU A 56 12.31 17.70 -10.27
CA GLU A 56 12.11 19.13 -10.11
C GLU A 56 10.78 19.42 -9.39
N LEU A 57 9.73 18.67 -9.70
CA LEU A 57 8.47 18.75 -8.97
C LEU A 57 8.64 18.38 -7.48
N THR A 58 9.45 17.37 -7.17
CA THR A 58 9.73 16.96 -5.79
C THR A 58 10.53 18.03 -5.06
N VAL A 59 11.60 18.52 -5.69
CA VAL A 59 12.48 19.56 -5.15
C VAL A 59 11.72 20.85 -4.92
N GLY A 60 10.96 21.33 -5.90
CA GLY A 60 10.17 22.56 -5.77
C GLY A 60 9.15 22.49 -4.63
N LYS A 61 8.54 21.31 -4.39
CA LYS A 61 7.68 21.09 -3.22
C LYS A 61 8.47 21.12 -1.91
N MET A 62 9.66 20.53 -1.86
CA MET A 62 10.50 20.55 -0.66
C MET A 62 10.96 21.97 -0.32
N ASP A 63 11.37 22.74 -1.32
CA ASP A 63 11.78 24.14 -1.13
C ASP A 63 10.62 25.00 -0.61
N LEU A 64 9.40 24.74 -1.08
CA LEU A 64 8.19 25.37 -0.53
C LEU A 64 7.99 25.05 0.96
N TYR A 65 8.14 23.78 1.36
CA TYR A 65 8.02 23.38 2.77
C TYR A 65 9.11 24.00 3.64
N HIS A 66 10.34 24.12 3.13
CA HIS A 66 11.42 24.82 3.82
C HIS A 66 11.05 26.28 4.06
N MET A 67 10.63 27.00 3.01
CA MET A 67 10.25 28.41 3.11
C MET A 67 9.07 28.63 4.06
N VAL A 68 7.99 27.85 3.91
CA VAL A 68 6.80 27.94 4.77
C VAL A 68 7.14 27.56 6.22
N GLY A 69 7.94 26.50 6.42
CA GLY A 69 8.43 26.11 7.73
C GLY A 69 9.21 27.22 8.42
N ALA A 70 10.10 27.90 7.69
CA ALA A 70 10.88 29.01 8.22
C ALA A 70 10.00 30.20 8.63
N LEU A 71 8.95 30.50 7.85
CA LEU A 71 7.97 31.54 8.20
C LEU A 71 7.21 31.20 9.50
N PHE A 72 6.77 29.94 9.66
CA PHE A 72 6.10 29.53 10.89
C PHE A 72 7.03 29.54 12.10
N ILE A 73 8.29 29.11 11.96
CA ILE A 73 9.29 29.21 13.03
C ILE A 73 9.49 30.67 13.47
N ARG A 74 9.57 31.59 12.51
CA ARG A 74 9.65 33.03 12.81
C ARG A 74 8.42 33.51 13.58
N MET A 75 7.22 33.12 13.15
CA MET A 75 5.98 33.50 13.85
C MET A 75 5.95 32.96 15.28
N ILE A 76 6.37 31.71 15.48
CA ILE A 76 6.46 31.09 16.80
C ILE A 76 7.51 31.78 17.68
N SER A 77 8.64 32.19 17.10
CA SER A 77 9.67 32.94 17.83
C SER A 77 9.15 34.29 18.30
N ILE A 78 8.37 34.99 17.46
CA ILE A 78 7.71 36.25 17.84
C ILE A 78 6.72 36.01 18.98
N TYR A 79 5.87 34.98 18.89
CA TYR A 79 4.97 34.64 19.99
C TYR A 79 5.72 34.28 21.28
N TYR A 80 6.91 33.68 21.18
CA TYR A 80 7.70 33.31 22.35
C TYR A 80 8.32 34.55 23.01
N SER A 81 8.78 35.51 22.21
CA SER A 81 9.43 36.73 22.70
C SER A 81 8.46 37.86 23.07
N GLU A 82 7.28 37.93 22.45
CA GLU A 82 6.33 39.04 22.63
C GLU A 82 5.03 38.60 23.33
N GLY A 83 4.71 37.30 23.33
CA GLY A 83 3.50 36.72 23.90
C GLY A 83 3.51 36.67 25.44
N PHE A 84 3.93 37.75 26.08
CA PHE A 84 3.87 37.91 27.52
C PHE A 84 2.48 38.40 27.94
N PHE A 85 1.99 37.86 29.05
CA PHE A 85 0.80 38.35 29.71
C PHE A 85 1.16 39.54 30.60
N GLU A 86 0.31 40.58 30.62
CA GLU A 86 0.49 41.71 31.54
C GLU A 86 0.28 41.29 32.99
N GLU A 87 -0.75 40.47 33.22
CA GLU A 87 -1.04 39.77 34.47
C GLU A 87 -0.55 38.33 34.38
N ALA A 88 0.03 37.80 35.47
CA ALA A 88 0.54 36.44 35.48
C ALA A 88 -0.63 35.43 35.40
N PRO A 89 -0.75 34.64 34.31
CA PRO A 89 -1.79 33.63 34.21
C PRO A 89 -1.52 32.50 35.21
N PRO A 90 -2.52 31.64 35.48
CA PRO A 90 -2.31 30.42 36.24
C PRO A 90 -1.17 29.57 35.65
N VAL A 91 -0.33 29.01 36.51
CA VAL A 91 0.89 28.29 36.11
C VAL A 91 0.60 27.19 35.10
N PHE A 92 -0.50 26.44 35.27
CA PHE A 92 -0.85 25.36 34.35
C PHE A 92 -1.08 25.84 32.90
N LEU A 93 -1.71 27.00 32.74
CA LEU A 93 -2.01 27.59 31.44
C LEU A 93 -0.72 28.09 30.78
N GLN A 94 0.17 28.70 31.57
CA GLN A 94 1.47 29.14 31.12
C GLN A 94 2.35 27.97 30.65
N VAL A 95 2.36 26.87 31.41
CA VAL A 95 3.07 25.64 31.04
C VAL A 95 2.50 25.06 29.75
N ALA A 96 1.18 24.89 29.66
CA ALA A 96 0.52 24.36 28.45
C ALA A 96 0.81 25.22 27.20
N TYR A 97 0.82 26.55 27.35
CA TYR A 97 1.19 27.51 26.30
C TYR A 97 2.63 27.28 25.80
N TYR A 98 3.62 27.40 26.67
CA TYR A 98 5.03 27.29 26.28
C TYR A 98 5.39 25.90 25.77
N LEU A 99 4.76 24.88 26.32
CA LEU A 99 5.01 23.50 25.93
C LEU A 99 4.42 23.19 24.55
N SER A 100 3.21 23.65 24.26
CA SER A 100 2.64 23.60 22.90
C SER A 100 3.51 24.35 21.90
N GLN A 101 4.05 25.50 22.31
CA GLN A 101 4.93 26.30 21.49
C GLN A 101 6.28 25.60 21.21
N ALA A 102 6.87 24.98 22.23
CA ALA A 102 8.08 24.18 22.10
C ALA A 102 7.86 22.97 21.18
N CYS A 103 6.75 22.24 21.35
CA CYS A 103 6.36 21.16 20.44
C CYS A 103 6.28 21.65 18.99
N SER A 104 5.57 22.76 18.77
CA SER A 104 5.41 23.36 17.44
C SER A 104 6.77 23.71 16.80
N LEU A 105 7.65 24.37 17.55
CA LEU A 105 9.01 24.71 17.10
C LEU A 105 9.79 23.47 16.69
N VAL A 106 9.78 22.43 17.52
CA VAL A 106 10.55 21.21 17.27
C VAL A 106 10.01 20.47 16.04
N TYR A 107 8.69 20.36 15.89
CA TYR A 107 8.09 19.72 14.72
C TYR A 107 8.37 20.46 13.42
N LEU A 108 8.29 21.80 13.42
CA LEU A 108 8.60 22.60 12.24
C LEU A 108 10.09 22.53 11.89
N LEU A 109 10.98 22.52 12.89
CA LEU A 109 12.41 22.33 12.65
C LEU A 109 12.69 20.95 12.04
N MET A 110 12.03 19.90 12.55
CA MET A 110 12.11 18.57 11.97
C MET A 110 11.56 18.52 10.54
N ALA A 111 10.46 19.22 10.26
CA ALA A 111 9.90 19.32 8.90
C ALA A 111 10.91 19.94 7.91
N ILE A 112 11.54 21.05 8.28
CA ILE A 112 12.59 21.71 7.48
C ILE A 112 13.78 20.77 7.28
N TRP A 113 14.25 20.13 8.35
CA TRP A 113 15.40 19.24 8.29
C TRP A 113 15.15 18.03 7.37
N LEU A 114 13.99 17.38 7.52
CA LEU A 114 13.59 16.24 6.67
C LEU A 114 13.40 16.66 5.21
N SER A 115 12.80 17.83 4.97
CA SER A 115 12.61 18.39 3.63
C SER A 115 13.94 18.67 2.93
N MET A 116 14.91 19.25 3.65
CA MET A 116 16.28 19.44 3.15
C MET A 116 16.94 18.12 2.76
N HIS A 117 16.82 17.07 3.59
CA HIS A 117 17.35 15.74 3.27
C HIS A 117 16.65 15.11 2.05
N ALA A 118 15.34 15.29 1.92
CA ALA A 118 14.58 14.81 0.76
C ALA A 118 15.06 15.50 -0.54
N SER A 119 15.25 16.82 -0.50
CA SER A 119 15.75 17.61 -1.64
C SER A 119 17.15 17.15 -2.08
N ILE A 120 18.11 17.09 -1.14
CA ILE A 120 19.50 16.67 -1.44
C ILE A 120 19.54 15.22 -1.99
N LYS A 121 18.78 14.30 -1.39
CA LYS A 121 18.75 12.91 -1.85
C LYS A 121 18.12 12.77 -3.23
N SER A 122 16.98 13.42 -3.47
CA SER A 122 16.29 13.34 -4.76
C SER A 122 17.18 13.85 -5.90
N HIS A 123 17.85 14.99 -5.73
CA HIS A 123 18.83 15.52 -6.70
C HIS A 123 20.02 14.59 -6.94
N SER A 124 20.62 14.05 -5.87
CA SER A 124 21.77 13.15 -5.97
C SER A 124 21.41 11.86 -6.71
N TYR A 125 20.28 11.25 -6.37
CA TYR A 125 19.80 10.04 -7.03
C TYR A 125 19.36 10.29 -8.47
N ALA A 126 18.72 11.42 -8.76
CA ALA A 126 18.35 11.81 -10.11
C ALA A 126 19.58 11.99 -11.01
N THR A 127 20.61 12.65 -10.50
CA THR A 127 21.88 12.83 -11.23
C THR A 127 22.54 11.47 -11.49
N ARG A 128 22.54 10.58 -10.51
CA ARG A 128 23.06 9.21 -10.66
C ARG A 128 22.25 8.39 -11.67
N LEU A 129 20.93 8.57 -11.67
CA LEU A 129 20.01 7.94 -12.62
C LEU A 129 20.30 8.39 -14.07
N LEU A 130 20.39 9.70 -14.28
CA LEU A 130 20.65 10.30 -15.58
C LEU A 130 22.06 10.01 -16.12
N THR A 131 23.03 9.76 -15.24
CA THR A 131 24.43 9.52 -15.65
C THR A 131 24.80 8.05 -15.80
N ARG A 132 24.16 7.15 -15.03
CA ARG A 132 24.46 5.71 -15.08
C ARG A 132 23.48 4.92 -15.94
N PHE A 133 22.18 5.11 -15.74
CA PHE A 133 21.17 4.24 -16.35
C PHE A 133 20.54 4.82 -17.62
N VAL A 134 20.33 6.14 -17.67
CA VAL A 134 19.69 6.79 -18.82
C VAL A 134 20.72 7.48 -19.70
N ARG A 135 21.72 6.72 -20.15
CA ARG A 135 22.67 7.16 -21.17
C ARG A 135 22.01 7.13 -22.55
N LEU A 136 22.45 8.01 -23.44
CA LEU A 136 22.04 7.93 -24.84
C LEU A 136 22.49 6.57 -25.40
N PRO A 137 21.64 5.89 -26.19
CA PRO A 137 22.06 4.67 -26.87
C PRO A 137 23.15 5.05 -27.88
N ILE A 138 24.40 4.72 -27.54
CA ILE A 138 25.50 4.80 -28.49
C ILE A 138 25.45 3.48 -29.28
N PRO A 139 25.42 3.53 -30.63
CA PRO A 139 25.47 2.30 -31.41
C PRO A 139 26.74 1.52 -31.04
N GLY A 140 26.58 0.25 -30.67
CA GLY A 140 27.69 -0.63 -30.34
C GLY A 140 28.57 -0.89 -31.57
N CYS A 141 29.81 -1.34 -31.36
CA CYS A 141 30.73 -1.70 -32.45
C CYS A 141 30.08 -2.70 -33.40
N ASP A 142 29.37 -3.71 -32.90
CA ASP A 142 28.67 -4.69 -33.72
C ASP A 142 27.59 -4.08 -34.64
N GLN A 143 26.88 -3.05 -34.14
CA GLN A 143 25.89 -2.35 -34.97
C GLN A 143 26.57 -1.51 -36.05
N LEU A 144 27.71 -0.89 -35.71
CA LEU A 144 28.54 -0.18 -36.68
C LEU A 144 29.13 -1.14 -37.71
N ASP A 145 29.58 -2.32 -37.29
CA ASP A 145 30.15 -3.36 -38.14
C ASP A 145 29.08 -3.99 -39.03
N LEU A 146 27.86 -4.16 -38.53
CA LEU A 146 26.71 -4.56 -39.33
C LEU A 146 26.35 -3.50 -40.38
N LEU A 147 26.37 -2.21 -40.00
CA LEU A 147 26.15 -1.11 -40.95
C LEU A 147 27.27 -1.06 -42.00
N ASN A 148 28.52 -1.27 -41.59
CA ASN A 148 29.68 -1.37 -42.48
C ASN A 148 29.58 -2.57 -43.42
N ALA A 149 29.16 -3.74 -42.92
CA ALA A 149 28.93 -4.94 -43.71
C ALA A 149 27.81 -4.72 -44.73
N ARG A 150 26.71 -4.05 -44.33
CA ARG A 150 25.62 -3.68 -45.24
C ARG A 150 26.06 -2.67 -46.30
N LEU A 151 26.92 -1.72 -45.95
CA LEU A 151 27.55 -0.79 -46.90
C LEU A 151 28.45 -1.53 -47.89
N SER A 152 29.29 -2.44 -47.40
CA SER A 152 30.15 -3.31 -48.23
C SER A 152 29.31 -4.20 -49.15
N ASP A 153 28.22 -4.80 -48.65
CA ASP A 153 27.30 -5.59 -49.46
C ASP A 153 26.63 -4.77 -50.57
N CYS A 154 26.34 -3.49 -50.30
CA CYS A 154 25.84 -2.56 -51.31
C CYS A 154 26.87 -2.35 -52.43
N GLU A 155 28.14 -2.17 -52.07
CA GLU A 155 29.24 -2.04 -53.04
C GLU A 155 29.43 -3.33 -53.85
N MET A 156 29.35 -4.51 -53.22
CA MET A 156 29.49 -5.80 -53.90
C MET A 156 28.27 -6.15 -54.78
N GLN A 157 27.06 -5.79 -54.37
CA GLN A 157 25.84 -5.97 -55.14
C GLN A 157 25.74 -5.07 -56.37
N ALA A 158 26.63 -4.09 -56.54
CA ALA A 158 26.74 -3.33 -57.78
C ALA A 158 26.95 -4.25 -59.01
N THR A 159 27.56 -5.42 -58.82
CA THR A 159 27.70 -6.45 -59.87
C THR A 159 26.37 -7.16 -60.20
N GLN A 160 25.45 -7.26 -59.24
CA GLN A 160 24.13 -7.86 -59.43
C GLN A 160 23.12 -6.89 -60.10
N LEU A 161 23.46 -5.61 -60.23
CA LEU A 161 22.68 -4.60 -60.98
C LEU A 161 22.51 -4.95 -62.47
N LEU A 162 23.37 -5.81 -63.02
CA LEU A 162 23.29 -6.29 -64.41
C LEU A 162 22.19 -7.35 -64.64
N ARG A 163 21.42 -7.73 -63.61
CA ARG A 163 20.31 -8.69 -63.80
C ARG A 163 19.15 -8.04 -64.53
N VAL A 164 18.80 -8.59 -65.69
CA VAL A 164 17.64 -8.16 -66.48
C VAL A 164 16.37 -8.74 -65.83
N PRO A 165 15.47 -7.91 -65.27
CA PRO A 165 14.18 -8.38 -64.78
C PRO A 165 13.44 -9.03 -65.94
N PHE A 166 12.69 -10.10 -65.68
CA PHE A 166 11.90 -10.88 -66.64
C PHE A 166 12.64 -11.96 -67.45
N LEU A 167 13.94 -11.84 -67.73
CA LEU A 167 14.66 -12.87 -68.50
C LEU A 167 14.94 -14.18 -67.73
N HIS A 168 14.73 -14.17 -66.40
CA HIS A 168 14.81 -15.37 -65.55
C HIS A 168 13.47 -15.77 -64.91
N SER A 169 12.35 -15.16 -65.33
CA SER A 169 11.02 -15.44 -64.75
C SER A 169 10.45 -16.84 -65.08
N GLY A 170 11.20 -17.68 -65.79
CA GLY A 170 10.81 -19.05 -66.16
C GLY A 170 11.22 -20.15 -65.17
N ARG A 171 11.97 -19.85 -64.09
CA ARG A 171 12.37 -20.86 -63.10
C ARG A 171 12.12 -20.34 -61.69
N ASN A 172 11.32 -21.08 -60.93
CA ASN A 172 10.79 -20.76 -59.60
C ASN A 172 11.87 -20.63 -58.50
N ALA A 173 12.86 -19.76 -58.64
CA ALA A 173 13.97 -19.60 -57.69
C ALA A 173 13.52 -19.13 -56.30
N TRP A 174 12.34 -18.49 -56.20
CA TRP A 174 11.75 -18.14 -54.89
C TRP A 174 11.16 -19.36 -54.17
N LYS A 175 10.68 -20.38 -54.89
CA LYS A 175 10.29 -21.67 -54.29
C LYS A 175 11.52 -22.51 -53.90
N GLU A 176 12.60 -22.45 -54.68
CA GLU A 176 13.82 -23.20 -54.39
C GLU A 176 14.57 -22.68 -53.14
N ARG A 177 14.51 -21.37 -52.83
CA ARG A 177 15.08 -20.83 -51.57
C ARG A 177 14.27 -21.16 -50.32
N ALA A 178 12.97 -21.41 -50.44
CA ALA A 178 12.16 -21.88 -49.32
C ALA A 178 12.41 -23.35 -48.99
N THR A 179 13.02 -24.11 -49.90
CA THR A 179 13.36 -25.54 -49.75
C THR A 179 14.87 -25.80 -49.77
N VAL A 180 15.72 -24.79 -49.54
CA VAL A 180 17.10 -25.08 -49.16
C VAL A 180 17.04 -25.63 -47.73
N GLU A 181 16.82 -26.95 -47.66
CA GLU A 181 17.25 -27.75 -46.53
C GLU A 181 18.67 -27.30 -46.19
N VAL A 182 18.84 -26.80 -44.97
CA VAL A 182 20.17 -26.65 -44.39
C VAL A 182 20.86 -27.98 -44.64
N PRO A 183 21.95 -28.04 -45.43
CA PRO A 183 22.61 -29.30 -45.70
C PRO A 183 22.91 -29.93 -44.35
N PRO A 184 22.63 -31.23 -44.14
CA PRO A 184 23.01 -31.90 -42.91
C PRO A 184 24.51 -31.66 -42.76
N GLN A 185 24.87 -30.78 -41.82
CA GLN A 185 26.25 -30.58 -41.44
C GLN A 185 26.73 -31.95 -41.04
N GLY A 186 27.59 -32.51 -41.89
CA GLY A 186 28.18 -33.81 -41.66
C GLY A 186 28.73 -33.84 -40.24
N ALA A 187 28.53 -34.97 -39.59
CA ALA A 187 29.10 -35.36 -38.33
C ALA A 187 30.64 -35.41 -38.40
N ALA A 188 31.27 -34.26 -38.63
CA ALA A 188 32.69 -34.03 -38.47
C ALA A 188 32.85 -33.25 -37.16
N SER A 189 33.07 -34.02 -36.09
CA SER A 189 33.61 -33.63 -34.78
C SER A 189 33.49 -32.14 -34.43
N ALA A 190 32.35 -31.81 -33.80
CA ALA A 190 32.14 -30.54 -33.12
C ALA A 190 32.90 -30.43 -31.77
N GLU A 191 33.74 -31.41 -31.44
CA GLU A 191 34.44 -31.48 -30.15
C GLU A 191 35.77 -30.69 -30.15
N ASP A 192 36.43 -30.49 -31.31
CA ASP A 192 37.76 -29.84 -31.35
C ASP A 192 37.75 -28.34 -31.70
N ARG A 193 36.63 -27.77 -32.15
CA ARG A 193 36.56 -26.34 -32.53
C ARG A 193 35.92 -25.43 -31.48
N ALA A 194 35.29 -25.99 -30.45
CA ALA A 194 34.79 -25.23 -29.30
C ALA A 194 35.87 -24.92 -28.25
N ALA A 195 37.06 -25.53 -28.36
CA ALA A 195 38.13 -25.41 -27.36
C ALA A 195 39.09 -24.21 -27.55
N ASN A 196 39.00 -23.45 -28.65
CA ASN A 196 40.00 -22.43 -28.99
C ASN A 196 39.43 -21.02 -29.30
N VAL A 197 38.18 -20.75 -28.93
CA VAL A 197 37.73 -19.35 -28.82
C VAL A 197 38.13 -18.86 -27.43
N PRO A 198 39.06 -17.90 -27.29
CA PRO A 198 39.40 -17.35 -25.99
C PRO A 198 38.13 -16.73 -25.41
N LYS A 199 37.58 -17.33 -24.35
CA LYS A 199 36.57 -16.67 -23.53
C LYS A 199 37.22 -15.38 -23.00
N PRO A 200 36.67 -14.18 -23.29
CA PRO A 200 37.12 -12.97 -22.63
C PRO A 200 36.78 -13.10 -21.13
N THR A 201 37.77 -13.49 -20.34
CA THR A 201 37.74 -13.45 -18.89
C THR A 201 37.96 -12.00 -18.47
N GLY A 202 36.89 -11.22 -18.49
CA GLY A 202 36.82 -9.92 -17.85
C GLY A 202 35.49 -9.82 -17.13
N ASP A 203 35.52 -9.77 -15.80
CA ASP A 203 34.42 -9.34 -14.93
C ASP A 203 34.13 -7.85 -15.19
N GLU A 204 33.75 -7.50 -16.41
CA GLU A 204 33.06 -6.26 -16.70
C GLU A 204 31.61 -6.47 -16.32
N LEU A 205 31.17 -5.72 -15.30
CA LEU A 205 29.77 -5.58 -14.92
C LEU A 205 28.86 -5.61 -16.17
N GLU A 206 27.87 -6.51 -16.18
CA GLU A 206 26.74 -6.59 -17.12
C GLU A 206 25.82 -5.34 -17.07
N ASP A 207 26.42 -4.15 -17.02
CA ASP A 207 25.76 -2.86 -17.15
C ASP A 207 25.72 -2.49 -18.64
N GLY A 208 24.85 -3.14 -19.43
CA GLY A 208 24.34 -2.54 -20.67
C GLY A 208 24.27 -3.40 -21.92
N GLU A 209 24.74 -4.63 -21.93
CA GLU A 209 24.70 -5.51 -23.11
C GLU A 209 23.36 -6.26 -23.22
N PHE A 210 22.24 -5.53 -23.17
CA PHE A 210 20.92 -6.14 -23.39
C PHE A 210 20.67 -6.33 -24.90
N ALA A 211 21.14 -7.46 -25.41
CA ALA A 211 20.66 -8.24 -26.55
C ALA A 211 19.92 -7.44 -27.65
N TYR A 212 20.69 -6.96 -28.64
CA TYR A 212 20.20 -6.72 -30.02
C TYR A 212 20.53 -7.89 -30.96
N GLY A 213 20.92 -9.04 -30.42
CA GLY A 213 21.25 -10.24 -31.19
C GLY A 213 19.99 -10.96 -31.68
N GLY A 214 19.51 -10.61 -32.87
CA GLY A 214 18.41 -11.33 -33.50
C GLY A 214 17.70 -10.62 -34.64
N GLU A 215 18.42 -9.89 -35.50
CA GLU A 215 17.84 -9.45 -36.78
C GLU A 215 17.75 -10.65 -37.75
N HIS A 216 16.74 -11.50 -37.57
CA HIS A 216 16.28 -12.30 -38.69
C HIS A 216 14.76 -12.29 -38.76
N ASN A 217 14.28 -11.58 -39.78
CA ASN A 217 12.90 -11.44 -40.26
C ASN A 217 12.02 -10.49 -39.45
N MET A 218 11.46 -9.48 -40.14
CA MET A 218 10.04 -9.13 -40.16
C MET A 218 9.19 -9.37 -38.88
N LEU A 219 9.75 -9.15 -37.68
CA LEU A 219 8.97 -9.25 -36.45
C LEU A 219 7.93 -8.14 -36.48
N GLY A 220 6.67 -8.57 -36.49
CA GLY A 220 5.51 -7.73 -36.73
C GLY A 220 5.47 -6.53 -35.78
N ASN A 221 4.77 -5.47 -36.19
CA ASN A 221 4.60 -4.25 -35.39
C ASN A 221 4.23 -4.53 -33.92
N GLU A 222 3.56 -5.65 -33.64
CA GLU A 222 3.15 -6.10 -32.31
C GLU A 222 4.32 -6.41 -31.35
N GLU A 223 5.38 -7.09 -31.80
CA GLU A 223 6.50 -7.42 -30.92
C GLU A 223 7.36 -6.17 -30.61
N LEU A 224 7.46 -5.28 -31.60
CA LEU A 224 8.08 -3.96 -31.39
C LEU A 224 7.29 -3.16 -30.34
N LEU A 225 5.95 -3.15 -30.43
CA LEU A 225 5.05 -2.53 -29.44
C LEU A 225 5.25 -3.14 -28.06
N HIS A 226 5.32 -4.46 -27.94
CA HIS A 226 5.54 -5.15 -26.67
C HIS A 226 6.92 -4.84 -26.06
N ALA A 227 7.97 -4.79 -26.89
CA ALA A 227 9.31 -4.38 -26.46
C ALA A 227 9.36 -2.90 -26.04
N VAL A 228 8.58 -2.03 -26.69
CA VAL A 228 8.41 -0.63 -26.29
C VAL A 228 7.74 -0.54 -24.92
N GLU A 229 6.62 -1.24 -24.74
CA GLU A 229 5.84 -1.23 -23.51
C GLU A 229 6.66 -1.76 -22.32
N PHE A 230 7.39 -2.86 -22.53
CA PHE A 230 8.29 -3.44 -21.54
C PHE A 230 9.38 -2.44 -21.11
N ARG A 231 10.00 -1.72 -22.05
CA ARG A 231 11.02 -0.70 -21.74
C ARG A 231 10.43 0.51 -21.03
N THR A 232 9.20 0.92 -21.36
CA THR A 232 8.52 1.99 -20.63
C THR A 232 8.22 1.60 -19.19
N ARG A 233 7.81 0.36 -18.92
CA ARG A 233 7.57 -0.10 -17.55
C ARG A 233 8.86 -0.14 -16.71
N ARG A 234 9.97 -0.58 -17.32
CA ARG A 234 11.27 -0.71 -16.61
C ARG A 234 11.80 0.63 -16.08
N HIS A 235 11.68 1.74 -16.83
CA HIS A 235 12.17 3.03 -16.33
C HIS A 235 11.31 3.57 -15.19
N VAL A 236 9.98 3.37 -15.24
CA VAL A 236 9.07 3.73 -14.14
C VAL A 236 9.37 2.91 -12.89
N GLN A 237 9.57 1.60 -13.02
CA GLN A 237 9.95 0.73 -11.91
C GLN A 237 11.29 1.15 -11.29
N LEU A 238 12.29 1.46 -12.13
CA LEU A 238 13.59 1.91 -11.66
C LEU A 238 13.51 3.28 -10.97
N PHE A 239 12.66 4.18 -11.46
CA PHE A 239 12.35 5.44 -10.77
C PHE A 239 11.64 5.20 -9.43
N ARG A 240 10.64 4.32 -9.35
CA ARG A 240 9.95 3.96 -8.10
C ARG A 240 10.90 3.41 -7.05
N GLN A 241 11.80 2.50 -7.44
CA GLN A 241 12.84 1.94 -6.55
C GLN A 241 13.78 3.03 -6.01
N LEU A 242 14.10 4.03 -6.84
CA LEU A 242 14.89 5.18 -6.42
C LEU A 242 14.08 6.08 -5.49
N GLN A 243 12.83 6.39 -5.85
CA GLN A 243 11.92 7.23 -5.08
C GLN A 243 11.76 6.73 -3.65
N ALA A 244 11.63 5.42 -3.46
CA ALA A 244 11.56 4.79 -2.15
C ALA A 244 12.72 5.19 -1.19
N ARG A 245 13.88 5.62 -1.72
CA ARG A 245 15.04 6.04 -0.90
C ARG A 245 14.90 7.42 -0.27
N TRP A 246 14.09 8.31 -0.83
CA TRP A 246 13.85 9.65 -0.28
C TRP A 246 12.39 9.90 0.11
N GLN A 247 11.46 9.08 -0.37
CA GLN A 247 10.02 9.23 -0.15
C GLN A 247 9.65 9.27 1.33
N CYS A 248 10.36 8.52 2.19
CA CYS A 248 10.10 8.57 3.63
C CYS A 248 10.43 9.95 4.24
N PHE A 249 11.48 10.63 3.77
CA PHE A 249 11.84 11.97 4.26
C PHE A 249 10.80 13.01 3.83
N ASP A 250 10.35 12.94 2.58
CA ASP A 250 9.27 13.81 2.07
C ASP A 250 7.97 13.56 2.86
N ALA A 251 7.55 12.29 2.99
CA ALA A 251 6.32 11.94 3.72
C ALA A 251 6.33 12.45 5.17
N TYR A 252 7.40 12.18 5.93
CA TYR A 252 7.49 12.64 7.31
C TYR A 252 7.68 14.16 7.43
N SER A 253 8.26 14.84 6.45
CA SER A 253 8.31 16.31 6.45
C SER A 253 6.91 16.92 6.44
N ARG A 254 5.98 16.34 5.66
CA ARG A 254 4.57 16.78 5.59
C ARG A 254 3.84 16.53 6.89
N VAL A 255 4.01 15.34 7.47
CA VAL A 255 3.43 14.98 8.77
C VAL A 255 3.92 15.93 9.86
N CYS A 256 5.24 16.15 9.96
CA CYS A 256 5.80 17.06 10.94
C CYS A 256 5.32 18.51 10.74
N MET A 257 5.15 18.97 9.50
CA MET A 257 4.62 20.31 9.25
C MET A 257 3.17 20.45 9.74
N SER A 258 2.30 19.49 9.41
CA SER A 258 0.90 19.46 9.87
C SER A 258 0.81 19.45 11.41
N LEU A 259 1.58 18.58 12.06
CA LEU A 259 1.65 18.49 13.53
C LEU A 259 2.16 19.80 14.14
N GLY A 260 3.20 20.39 13.56
CA GLY A 260 3.77 21.66 14.01
C GLY A 260 2.76 22.81 13.94
N VAL A 261 2.06 22.96 12.81
CA VAL A 261 1.01 23.98 12.63
C VAL A 261 -0.16 23.74 13.58
N ARG A 262 -0.56 22.50 13.83
CA ARG A 262 -1.61 22.20 14.81
C ARG A 262 -1.21 22.64 16.23
N HIS A 263 0.01 22.31 16.68
CA HIS A 263 0.50 22.76 17.98
C HIS A 263 0.63 24.28 18.10
N MET A 264 0.93 24.96 16.98
CA MET A 264 0.92 26.43 16.91
C MET A 264 -0.49 27.00 17.11
N LEU A 265 -1.52 26.41 16.49
CA LEU A 265 -2.91 26.81 16.71
C LEU A 265 -3.33 26.58 18.17
N GLN A 266 -2.89 25.48 18.76
CA GLN A 266 -3.15 25.18 20.16
C GLN A 266 -2.46 26.16 21.11
N SER A 267 -1.21 26.57 20.84
CA SER A 267 -0.52 27.59 21.64
C SER A 267 -1.21 28.95 21.53
N ILE A 268 -1.64 29.35 20.32
CA ILE A 268 -2.43 30.58 20.13
C ILE A 268 -3.74 30.51 20.93
N ASN A 269 -4.41 29.37 20.93
CA ASN A 269 -5.63 29.18 21.71
C ASN A 269 -5.38 29.34 23.23
N TYR A 270 -4.32 28.74 23.79
CA TYR A 270 -3.96 28.93 25.20
C TYR A 270 -3.59 30.38 25.52
N TYR A 271 -2.92 31.07 24.61
CA TYR A 271 -2.63 32.49 24.75
C TYR A 271 -3.91 33.34 24.81
N LEU A 272 -4.85 33.09 23.88
CA LEU A 272 -6.13 33.80 23.84
C LEU A 272 -7.00 33.51 25.06
N LEU A 273 -6.91 32.30 25.63
CA LEU A 273 -7.58 31.99 26.89
C LEU A 273 -7.04 32.82 28.05
N GLY A 274 -5.73 32.97 28.15
CA GLY A 274 -5.12 33.85 29.15
C GLY A 274 -5.55 35.31 28.94
N LEU A 275 -5.51 35.80 27.70
CA LEU A 275 -5.94 37.16 27.37
C LEU A 275 -7.42 37.39 27.72
N CYS A 276 -8.32 36.53 27.26
CA CYS A 276 -9.75 36.78 27.39
C CYS A 276 -10.28 36.48 28.79
N MET A 277 -9.87 35.35 29.38
CA MET A 277 -10.45 34.88 30.65
C MET A 277 -9.73 35.45 31.87
N VAL A 278 -8.41 35.69 31.78
CA VAL A 278 -7.60 36.24 32.88
C VAL A 278 -7.57 37.77 32.80
N GLN A 279 -7.18 38.38 31.67
CA GLN A 279 -7.01 39.86 31.61
C GLN A 279 -8.32 40.62 31.35
N THR A 280 -9.17 40.15 30.43
CA THR A 280 -10.42 40.88 30.11
C THR A 280 -11.63 40.40 30.92
N TYR A 281 -11.45 39.39 31.77
CA TYR A 281 -12.49 38.77 32.61
C TYR A 281 -13.75 38.32 31.87
N ASN A 282 -13.70 38.08 30.55
CA ASN A 282 -14.85 37.73 29.73
C ASN A 282 -14.80 36.25 29.29
N PRO A 283 -15.44 35.34 30.03
CA PRO A 283 -15.39 33.90 29.73
C PRO A 283 -16.11 33.55 28.42
N MET A 284 -17.16 34.29 28.04
CA MET A 284 -17.90 34.01 26.81
C MET A 284 -17.03 34.22 25.57
N VAL A 285 -16.23 35.31 25.54
CA VAL A 285 -15.28 35.54 24.45
C VAL A 285 -14.22 34.45 24.41
N GLY A 286 -13.73 34.01 25.58
CA GLY A 286 -12.81 32.87 25.69
C GLY A 286 -13.36 31.58 25.05
N TYR A 287 -14.59 31.19 25.40
CA TYR A 287 -15.25 30.02 24.80
C TYR A 287 -15.43 30.15 23.29
N MET A 288 -15.87 31.31 22.81
CA MET A 288 -16.08 31.54 21.38
C MET A 288 -14.78 31.45 20.59
N LEU A 289 -13.70 32.06 21.09
CA LEU A 289 -12.38 31.96 20.45
C LEU A 289 -11.86 30.53 20.47
N THR A 290 -11.97 29.82 21.60
CA THR A 290 -11.57 28.41 21.65
C THR A 290 -12.38 27.56 20.68
N ALA A 291 -13.70 27.76 20.57
CA ALA A 291 -14.51 27.04 19.59
C ALA A 291 -14.03 27.31 18.15
N VAL A 292 -13.67 28.56 17.81
CA VAL A 292 -13.14 28.92 16.49
C VAL A 292 -11.78 28.24 16.22
N PHE A 293 -10.84 28.31 17.16
CA PHE A 293 -9.52 27.69 16.97
C PHE A 293 -9.58 26.16 16.96
N GLN A 294 -10.44 25.54 17.76
CA GLN A 294 -10.66 24.10 17.72
C GLN A 294 -11.36 23.66 16.43
N ALA A 295 -12.32 24.44 15.91
CA ALA A 295 -12.91 24.18 14.60
C ALA A 295 -11.86 24.26 13.48
N LEU A 296 -10.95 25.23 13.54
CA LEU A 296 -9.85 25.34 12.58
C LEU A 296 -8.88 24.15 12.69
N ALA A 297 -8.50 23.74 13.89
CA ALA A 297 -7.66 22.57 14.13
C ALA A 297 -8.33 21.27 13.66
N CYS A 298 -9.65 21.15 13.85
CA CYS A 298 -10.48 20.07 13.32
C CYS A 298 -10.41 20.00 11.80
N ASN A 299 -10.70 21.12 11.14
CA ASN A 299 -10.70 21.21 9.69
C ASN A 299 -9.33 20.86 9.11
N MET A 300 -8.23 21.35 9.72
CA MET A 300 -6.88 20.95 9.31
C MET A 300 -6.66 19.45 9.44
N THR A 301 -7.13 18.83 10.53
CA THR A 301 -6.96 17.38 10.75
C THR A 301 -7.78 16.54 9.78
N ILE A 302 -9.01 16.97 9.47
CA ILE A 302 -9.86 16.33 8.46
C ILE A 302 -9.24 16.45 7.06
N LEU A 303 -8.62 17.59 6.75
CA LEU A 303 -7.95 17.79 5.46
C LEU A 303 -6.66 16.96 5.34
N ASP A 304 -5.92 16.82 6.44
CA ASP A 304 -4.61 16.16 6.47
C ASP A 304 -4.70 14.64 6.63
N VAL A 305 -5.68 14.12 7.37
CA VAL A 305 -5.83 12.68 7.65
C VAL A 305 -6.88 12.06 6.74
N HIS A 306 -6.50 11.05 5.96
CA HIS A 306 -7.37 10.30 5.05
C HIS A 306 -7.27 8.79 5.31
N GLY A 307 -8.37 8.07 5.09
CA GLY A 307 -8.40 6.61 5.19
C GLY A 307 -8.77 6.06 6.57
N LEU A 308 -9.00 6.92 7.57
CA LEU A 308 -9.79 6.51 8.73
C LEU A 308 -11.29 6.55 8.35
N PRO A 309 -12.12 5.63 8.84
CA PRO A 309 -13.57 5.78 8.71
C PRO A 309 -13.97 7.16 9.26
N CYS A 310 -14.98 7.80 8.68
CA CYS A 310 -15.38 9.16 9.04
C CYS A 310 -15.54 9.36 10.57
N LEU A 311 -16.00 8.31 11.27
CA LEU A 311 -16.09 8.26 12.72
C LEU A 311 -14.71 8.37 13.40
N GLY A 312 -13.70 7.63 12.96
CA GLY A 312 -12.37 7.65 13.56
C GLY A 312 -11.63 8.99 13.40
N GLY A 313 -11.83 9.71 12.29
CA GLY A 313 -11.24 11.05 12.10
C GLY A 313 -11.88 12.12 13.00
N LEU A 314 -13.19 12.01 13.25
CA LEU A 314 -13.91 12.87 14.18
C LEU A 314 -13.50 12.56 15.62
N ASP A 315 -13.44 11.29 16.00
CA ASP A 315 -13.02 10.84 17.34
C ASP A 315 -11.63 11.38 17.71
N LEU A 316 -10.69 11.29 16.76
CA LEU A 316 -9.36 11.89 16.85
C LEU A 316 -9.50 13.39 17.16
N SER A 317 -10.21 14.16 16.33
CA SER A 317 -10.37 15.61 16.54
C SER A 317 -11.02 15.96 17.88
N PHE A 318 -12.05 15.20 18.31
CA PHE A 318 -12.74 15.39 19.59
C PHE A 318 -11.81 15.21 20.78
N ILE A 319 -10.97 14.16 20.79
CA ILE A 319 -9.99 13.93 21.87
C ILE A 319 -9.02 15.11 21.97
N GLY A 320 -8.59 15.65 20.82
CA GLY A 320 -7.71 16.81 20.77
C GLY A 320 -8.35 18.13 21.24
N PHE A 321 -9.67 18.21 21.37
CA PHE A 321 -10.36 19.40 21.93
C PHE A 321 -10.40 19.38 23.46
N LEU A 322 -10.36 18.20 24.06
CA LEU A 322 -10.57 18.03 25.50
C LEU A 322 -9.59 18.86 26.35
N PRO A 323 -8.29 18.98 26.04
CA PRO A 323 -7.37 19.81 26.82
C PRO A 323 -7.77 21.29 26.88
N ALA A 324 -8.15 21.86 25.74
CA ALA A 324 -8.53 23.26 25.65
C ALA A 324 -9.85 23.52 26.37
N ILE A 325 -10.84 22.63 26.21
CA ILE A 325 -12.12 22.73 26.91
C ILE A 325 -11.92 22.58 28.42
N ALA A 326 -11.09 21.63 28.86
CA ALA A 326 -10.74 21.46 30.26
C ALA A 326 -10.05 22.70 30.84
N ALA A 327 -9.17 23.35 30.07
CA ALA A 327 -8.58 24.64 30.44
C ALA A 327 -9.64 25.74 30.60
N CYS A 328 -10.57 25.88 29.64
CA CYS A 328 -11.67 26.84 29.74
C CYS A 328 -12.52 26.60 30.99
N VAL A 329 -12.96 25.35 31.21
CA VAL A 329 -13.79 24.97 32.35
C VAL A 329 -13.03 25.22 33.67
N SER A 330 -11.75 24.86 33.73
CA SER A 330 -10.91 25.12 34.90
C SER A 330 -10.78 26.62 35.22
N LEU A 331 -10.70 27.49 34.20
CA LEU A 331 -10.65 28.94 34.38
C LEU A 331 -12.02 29.54 34.74
N THR A 332 -13.13 28.95 34.29
CA THR A 332 -14.47 29.40 34.67
C THR A 332 -14.87 29.03 36.09
N LEU A 333 -14.42 27.88 36.59
CA LEU A 333 -14.73 27.40 37.94
C LEU A 333 -13.83 28.02 39.01
N ALA A 334 -12.76 28.72 38.61
CA ALA A 334 -11.85 29.38 39.52
C ALA A 334 -12.57 30.51 40.29
N GLU A 335 -12.37 30.56 41.61
CA GLU A 335 -12.92 31.62 42.46
C GLU A 335 -12.35 32.98 42.05
N ARG A 336 -13.23 33.99 42.03
CA ARG A 336 -12.87 35.37 41.69
C ARG A 336 -13.22 36.29 42.83
N GLU A 337 -12.27 37.12 43.25
CA GLU A 337 -12.45 38.17 44.24
C GLU A 337 -12.39 39.51 43.50
N ASP A 338 -13.45 40.31 43.58
CA ASP A 338 -13.60 41.58 42.83
C ASP A 338 -13.42 41.47 41.31
N GLY A 339 -13.64 40.27 40.76
CA GLY A 339 -13.48 39.96 39.34
C GLY A 339 -12.09 39.44 38.97
N GLU A 340 -11.08 39.62 39.83
CA GLU A 340 -9.73 39.11 39.66
C GLU A 340 -9.63 37.63 40.06
N LEU A 341 -8.77 36.84 39.41
CA LEU A 341 -8.55 35.44 39.78
C LEU A 341 -7.70 35.35 41.05
N VAL A 342 -8.19 34.61 42.06
CA VAL A 342 -7.44 34.36 43.28
C VAL A 342 -6.20 33.49 42.95
N PRO A 343 -4.97 33.94 43.26
CA PRO A 343 -3.74 33.25 42.86
C PRO A 343 -3.55 31.88 43.55
N HIS A 344 -4.23 31.64 44.66
CA HIS A 344 -4.14 30.40 45.45
C HIS A 344 -5.26 29.40 45.16
N ASN A 345 -6.02 29.58 44.07
CA ASN A 345 -7.05 28.63 43.68
C ASN A 345 -6.49 27.24 43.38
N ALA A 346 -7.14 26.21 43.93
CA ALA A 346 -6.88 24.83 43.59
C ALA A 346 -7.53 24.50 42.23
N TYR A 347 -6.76 24.56 41.15
CA TYR A 347 -7.23 24.18 39.81
C TYR A 347 -7.30 22.65 39.66
N MET A 348 -8.28 22.00 40.29
CA MET A 348 -8.36 20.53 40.31
C MET A 348 -8.44 19.90 38.91
N ILE A 349 -9.08 20.60 37.95
CA ILE A 349 -9.21 20.14 36.56
C ILE A 349 -7.91 20.32 35.77
N SER A 350 -7.01 21.24 36.18
CA SER A 350 -5.79 21.52 35.40
C SER A 350 -4.84 20.32 35.32
N ILE A 351 -4.83 19.46 36.33
CA ILE A 351 -4.02 18.24 36.35
C ILE A 351 -4.44 17.29 35.20
N ALA A 352 -5.72 17.29 34.82
CA ALA A 352 -6.22 16.44 33.73
C ALA A 352 -5.83 16.94 32.33
N ILE A 353 -5.43 18.20 32.17
CA ILE A 353 -5.04 18.79 30.87
C ILE A 353 -3.80 18.07 30.32
N TYR A 354 -2.81 17.81 31.17
CA TYR A 354 -1.54 17.17 30.78
C TYR A 354 -1.71 15.75 30.23
N PRO A 355 -2.38 14.80 30.91
CA PRO A 355 -2.59 13.47 30.35
C PRO A 355 -3.50 13.48 29.13
N LEU A 356 -4.45 14.41 29.02
CA LEU A 356 -5.28 14.56 27.82
C LEU A 356 -4.45 14.99 26.61
N GLU A 357 -3.52 15.95 26.77
CA GLU A 357 -2.58 16.34 25.71
C GLU A 357 -1.63 15.20 25.35
N ILE A 358 -1.11 14.45 26.33
CA ILE A 358 -0.27 13.28 26.08
C ILE A 358 -1.03 12.19 25.31
N ALA A 359 -2.25 11.86 25.74
CA ALA A 359 -3.09 10.85 25.09
C ALA A 359 -3.43 11.25 23.65
N TRP A 360 -3.79 12.51 23.45
CA TRP A 360 -3.99 13.09 22.13
C TRP A 360 -2.74 12.96 21.25
N PHE A 361 -1.56 13.26 21.81
CA PHE A 361 -0.29 13.20 21.10
C PHE A 361 0.13 11.77 20.73
N GLU A 362 -0.07 10.80 21.63
CA GLU A 362 0.15 9.39 21.33
C GLU A 362 -0.78 8.89 20.22
N LEU A 363 -2.02 9.36 20.20
CA LEU A 363 -2.96 9.00 19.15
C LEU A 363 -2.52 9.57 17.79
N LEU A 364 -2.08 10.82 17.73
CA LEU A 364 -1.48 11.41 16.52
C LEU A 364 -0.22 10.66 16.07
N HIS A 365 0.63 10.28 17.02
CA HIS A 365 1.82 9.49 16.76
C HIS A 365 1.43 8.11 16.20
N TRP A 366 0.44 7.45 16.77
CA TRP A 366 -0.10 6.20 16.24
C TRP A 366 -0.63 6.35 14.80
N VAL A 367 -1.37 7.42 14.50
CA VAL A 367 -1.82 7.73 13.12
C VAL A 367 -0.64 7.98 12.17
N ALA A 368 0.45 8.58 12.67
CA ALA A 368 1.69 8.81 11.92
C ALA A 368 2.60 7.57 11.82
N SER A 369 2.21 6.45 12.42
CA SER A 369 3.01 5.22 12.38
C SER A 369 3.05 4.66 10.95
N PRO A 370 4.20 4.10 10.53
CA PRO A 370 4.33 3.54 9.20
C PRO A 370 3.49 2.26 9.08
N VAL A 371 2.71 2.16 8.00
CA VAL A 371 2.00 0.92 7.66
C VAL A 371 3.00 -0.12 7.16
N SER A 372 2.83 -1.38 7.57
CA SER A 372 3.66 -2.51 7.15
C SER A 372 3.59 -2.71 5.63
N GLY A 373 4.60 -2.24 4.91
CA GLY A 373 4.74 -2.38 3.45
C GLY A 373 6.14 -2.02 2.98
N GLU A 374 6.44 -2.24 1.70
CA GLU A 374 7.79 -2.06 1.13
C GLU A 374 8.39 -0.67 1.34
N SER A 375 7.54 0.36 1.40
CA SER A 375 7.97 1.75 1.54
C SER A 375 7.88 2.32 2.97
N SER A 376 7.27 1.61 3.94
CA SER A 376 7.12 2.07 5.34
C SER A 376 6.69 3.55 5.48
N ILE A 377 5.62 3.93 4.77
CA ILE A 377 5.13 5.30 4.65
C ILE A 377 3.88 5.50 5.55
N PRO A 378 3.70 6.69 6.18
CA PRO A 378 2.46 7.03 6.88
C PRO A 378 1.31 7.28 5.90
N ARG A 379 0.62 6.21 5.47
CA ARG A 379 -0.45 6.27 4.46
C ARG A 379 -1.73 6.96 4.95
N HIS A 380 -1.90 7.12 6.26
CA HIS A 380 -3.06 7.81 6.84
C HIS A 380 -3.07 9.31 6.57
N PHE A 381 -1.98 9.90 6.06
CA PHE A 381 -1.95 11.31 5.71
C PHE A 381 -2.25 11.51 4.22
N ARG A 382 -3.27 12.31 3.93
CA ARG A 382 -3.69 12.64 2.56
C ARG A 382 -2.58 13.25 1.73
N ALA A 383 -1.83 14.16 2.35
CA ALA A 383 -0.69 14.80 1.71
C ALA A 383 0.37 13.77 1.28
N VAL A 384 0.45 12.63 1.95
CA VAL A 384 1.40 11.55 1.64
C VAL A 384 0.87 10.63 0.54
N LEU A 385 -0.44 10.41 0.46
CA LEU A 385 -1.07 9.66 -0.64
C LEU A 385 -0.80 10.30 -2.01
N PHE A 386 -0.85 11.64 -2.09
CA PHE A 386 -0.57 12.36 -3.33
C PHE A 386 0.92 12.41 -3.72
N MET A 387 1.80 11.74 -2.98
CA MET A 387 3.20 11.59 -3.38
C MET A 387 3.41 10.55 -4.46
N ASP A 388 2.52 9.57 -4.55
CA ASP A 388 2.61 8.55 -5.57
C ASP A 388 2.02 9.09 -6.89
N VAL A 389 2.88 9.71 -7.70
CA VAL A 389 2.51 10.28 -9.01
C VAL A 389 2.04 9.19 -9.97
N PHE A 390 2.54 7.97 -9.80
CA PHE A 390 2.15 6.83 -10.63
C PHE A 390 0.94 6.09 -10.05
N GLY A 391 0.45 6.53 -8.89
CA GLY A 391 -0.64 5.92 -8.14
C GLY A 391 -0.41 4.45 -7.77
N GLU A 392 -1.35 3.92 -6.99
CA GLU A 392 -1.71 2.50 -7.05
C GLU A 392 -2.38 2.20 -8.40
N ALA A 393 -1.73 2.55 -9.52
CA ALA A 393 -1.85 1.75 -10.72
C ALA A 393 -1.20 0.41 -10.37
N GLU A 394 -1.90 -0.38 -9.55
CA GLU A 394 -1.64 -1.79 -9.37
C GLU A 394 -1.51 -2.35 -10.78
N ASP A 395 -0.32 -2.84 -11.13
CA ASP A 395 -0.10 -3.40 -12.44
C ASP A 395 -1.16 -4.49 -12.59
N PRO A 396 -2.09 -4.44 -13.56
CA PRO A 396 -3.09 -5.50 -13.71
C PRO A 396 -2.40 -6.87 -13.88
N ALA A 397 -1.13 -6.88 -14.31
CA ALA A 397 -0.29 -8.06 -14.29
C ALA A 397 0.19 -8.47 -12.89
N GLU A 398 0.51 -7.55 -11.97
CA GLU A 398 0.78 -7.86 -10.55
C GLU A 398 -0.49 -8.21 -9.79
N ILE A 399 -1.65 -7.61 -10.06
CA ILE A 399 -2.93 -8.10 -9.52
C ILE A 399 -3.19 -9.52 -10.05
N ALA A 400 -2.98 -9.74 -11.35
CA ALA A 400 -3.14 -11.06 -11.95
C ALA A 400 -2.08 -12.07 -11.50
N MET A 401 -0.85 -11.63 -11.18
CA MET A 401 0.24 -12.49 -10.69
C MET A 401 0.19 -12.69 -9.18
N ALA A 402 -0.29 -11.75 -8.39
CA ALA A 402 -0.65 -11.95 -6.99
C ALA A 402 -1.84 -12.94 -6.92
N LYS A 403 -2.83 -12.78 -7.80
CA LYS A 403 -3.90 -13.78 -7.99
C LYS A 403 -3.39 -15.13 -8.52
N LYS A 404 -2.36 -15.16 -9.38
CA LYS A 404 -1.74 -16.41 -9.89
C LYS A 404 -0.69 -17.01 -8.95
N GLY A 405 -0.11 -16.25 -8.04
CA GLY A 405 0.75 -16.76 -6.96
C GLY A 405 -0.05 -17.63 -6.00
N THR A 406 -1.34 -17.35 -5.86
CA THR A 406 -2.35 -18.20 -5.20
C THR A 406 -2.70 -19.47 -6.00
N VAL A 407 -2.38 -19.53 -7.30
CA VAL A 407 -2.68 -20.67 -8.18
C VAL A 407 -1.67 -21.81 -8.04
N LEU A 408 -0.53 -21.63 -7.36
CA LEU A 408 0.38 -22.74 -7.02
C LEU A 408 -0.19 -23.71 -5.97
N SER A 409 -1.46 -23.52 -5.56
CA SER A 409 -2.22 -24.44 -4.73
C SER A 409 -3.46 -25.02 -5.45
N ALA A 410 -3.44 -25.11 -6.79
CA ALA A 410 -4.56 -25.68 -7.56
C ALA A 410 -5.01 -27.09 -7.09
N VAL A 411 -4.09 -27.85 -6.47
CA VAL A 411 -4.38 -29.16 -5.87
C VAL A 411 -5.08 -29.04 -4.51
N ASN A 412 -4.73 -28.07 -3.66
CA ASN A 412 -5.46 -27.86 -2.40
C ASN A 412 -6.76 -27.07 -2.60
N THR A 413 -6.90 -26.28 -3.66
CA THR A 413 -8.15 -25.54 -3.92
C THR A 413 -9.29 -26.48 -4.28
N LEU A 414 -9.04 -27.57 -5.02
CA LEU A 414 -10.09 -28.57 -5.31
C LEU A 414 -10.53 -29.31 -4.03
N ALA A 415 -9.59 -29.75 -3.21
CA ALA A 415 -9.89 -30.39 -1.93
C ALA A 415 -10.60 -29.44 -0.95
N LEU A 416 -10.23 -28.15 -0.96
CA LEU A 416 -10.88 -27.13 -0.16
C LEU A 416 -12.31 -26.86 -0.66
N VAL A 417 -12.52 -26.77 -1.98
CA VAL A 417 -13.86 -26.59 -2.58
C VAL A 417 -14.78 -27.75 -2.22
N GLU A 418 -14.29 -29.00 -2.29
CA GLU A 418 -15.08 -30.18 -1.88
C GLU A 418 -15.46 -30.11 -0.40
N LYS A 419 -14.54 -29.77 0.50
CA LYS A 419 -14.83 -29.62 1.93
C LYS A 419 -15.77 -28.46 2.24
N VAL A 420 -15.65 -27.34 1.52
CA VAL A 420 -16.55 -26.20 1.64
C VAL A 420 -17.99 -26.60 1.28
N GLN A 421 -18.18 -27.45 0.25
CA GLN A 421 -19.51 -27.98 -0.08
C GLN A 421 -20.08 -28.84 1.05
N ILE A 422 -19.26 -29.73 1.63
CA ILE A 422 -19.66 -30.57 2.76
C ILE A 422 -20.08 -29.72 3.97
N VAL A 423 -19.31 -28.66 4.27
CA VAL A 423 -19.63 -27.69 5.34
C VAL A 423 -20.93 -26.95 5.06
N GLN A 424 -21.20 -26.56 3.82
CA GLN A 424 -22.45 -25.90 3.46
C GLN A 424 -23.67 -26.80 3.62
N ASP A 425 -23.55 -28.08 3.27
CA ASP A 425 -24.62 -29.04 3.47
C ASP A 425 -24.84 -29.36 4.95
N ALA A 426 -23.78 -29.37 5.77
CA ALA A 426 -23.89 -29.43 7.23
C ALA A 426 -24.58 -28.18 7.80
N LEU A 427 -24.21 -26.99 7.32
CA LEU A 427 -24.86 -25.73 7.72
C LEU A 427 -26.35 -25.72 7.37
N ARG A 428 -26.72 -26.15 6.16
CA ARG A 428 -28.13 -26.25 5.74
C ARG A 428 -28.92 -27.21 6.63
N ARG A 429 -28.32 -28.34 7.03
CA ARG A 429 -28.93 -29.29 7.98
C ARG A 429 -29.13 -28.66 9.36
N ALA A 430 -28.12 -27.99 9.90
CA ALA A 430 -28.20 -27.29 11.18
C ALA A 430 -29.24 -26.16 11.17
N GLN A 431 -29.28 -25.35 10.12
CA GLN A 431 -30.29 -24.29 9.94
C GLN A 431 -31.71 -24.86 9.82
N ALA A 432 -31.91 -25.94 9.06
CA ALA A 432 -33.23 -26.57 8.94
C ALA A 432 -33.72 -27.14 10.28
N ALA A 433 -32.83 -27.79 11.05
CA ALA A 433 -33.15 -28.32 12.36
C ALA A 433 -33.52 -27.20 13.36
N LEU A 434 -32.72 -26.13 13.44
CA LEU A 434 -32.99 -25.01 14.34
C LEU A 434 -34.27 -24.24 13.99
N ARG A 435 -34.51 -23.96 12.71
CA ARG A 435 -35.72 -23.26 12.28
C ARG A 435 -36.99 -24.00 12.67
N ARG A 436 -37.00 -25.33 12.52
CA ARG A 436 -38.14 -26.15 12.97
C ARG A 436 -38.39 -26.00 14.48
N TRP A 437 -37.33 -25.98 15.29
CA TRP A 437 -37.44 -25.79 16.73
C TRP A 437 -37.85 -24.37 17.14
N GLU A 438 -37.47 -23.34 16.38
CA GLU A 438 -37.87 -21.93 16.60
C GLU A 438 -39.37 -21.70 16.37
N GLU A 439 -40.01 -22.48 15.50
CA GLU A 439 -41.45 -22.42 15.22
C GLU A 439 -42.33 -23.05 16.30
N VAL A 440 -41.74 -23.79 17.24
CA VAL A 440 -42.49 -24.35 18.38
C VAL A 440 -42.95 -23.19 19.26
N PRO A 441 -44.27 -22.99 19.48
CA PRO A 441 -44.73 -21.85 20.26
C PRO A 441 -44.11 -21.89 21.66
N GLY A 442 -43.58 -20.75 22.12
CA GLY A 442 -42.75 -20.69 23.32
C GLY A 442 -43.41 -21.21 24.61
N MET A 443 -44.74 -21.34 24.64
CA MET A 443 -45.49 -21.95 25.75
C MET A 443 -45.30 -23.46 25.89
N TRP A 444 -44.87 -24.16 24.83
CA TRP A 444 -44.63 -25.60 24.82
C TRP A 444 -43.17 -25.97 25.12
N LEU A 445 -42.26 -25.01 25.03
CA LEU A 445 -40.85 -25.19 25.35
C LEU A 445 -40.61 -25.01 26.85
N THR A 446 -39.94 -25.97 27.47
CA THR A 446 -39.42 -25.76 28.83
C THR A 446 -38.39 -24.62 28.84
N PHE A 447 -38.21 -23.96 30.00
CA PHE A 447 -37.21 -22.89 30.13
C PHE A 447 -35.79 -23.37 29.74
N ARG A 448 -35.46 -24.63 30.05
CA ARG A 448 -34.18 -25.24 29.68
C ARG A 448 -34.05 -25.36 28.16
N GLN A 449 -35.05 -25.92 27.48
CA GLN A 449 -35.05 -26.08 26.01
C GLN A 449 -34.97 -24.73 25.30
N ARG A 450 -35.71 -23.71 25.78
CA ARG A 450 -35.63 -22.36 25.21
C ARG A 450 -34.24 -21.77 25.30
N LYS A 451 -33.60 -21.84 26.47
CA LYS A 451 -32.25 -21.33 26.69
C LYS A 451 -31.20 -22.09 25.87
N GLU A 452 -31.41 -23.39 25.67
CA GLU A 452 -30.54 -24.23 24.84
C GLU A 452 -30.70 -23.90 23.34
N LEU A 453 -31.93 -23.68 22.88
CA LEU A 453 -32.22 -23.26 21.51
C LEU A 453 -31.61 -21.89 21.19
N GLU A 454 -31.77 -20.91 22.09
CA GLU A 454 -31.16 -19.57 21.95
C GLU A 454 -29.63 -19.65 21.84
N LYS A 455 -28.99 -20.46 22.69
CA LYS A 455 -27.54 -20.70 22.64
C LYS A 455 -27.11 -21.33 21.32
N LEU A 456 -27.84 -22.32 20.81
CA LEU A 456 -27.52 -22.96 19.53
C LEU A 456 -27.70 -21.99 18.35
N GLY A 457 -28.72 -21.14 18.39
CA GLY A 457 -28.97 -20.10 17.39
C GLY A 457 -27.85 -19.05 17.33
N ASP A 458 -27.45 -18.52 18.49
CA ASP A 458 -26.36 -17.54 18.57
C ASP A 458 -25.02 -18.15 18.15
N TYR A 459 -24.78 -19.41 18.53
CA TYR A 459 -23.59 -20.13 18.12
C TYR A 459 -23.52 -20.32 16.59
N LEU A 460 -24.64 -20.74 15.96
CA LEU A 460 -24.69 -20.92 14.52
C LEU A 460 -24.47 -19.61 13.76
N ARG A 461 -25.02 -18.48 14.24
CA ARG A 461 -24.81 -17.15 13.63
C ARG A 461 -23.34 -16.72 13.68
N LEU A 462 -22.66 -16.98 14.79
CA LEU A 462 -21.23 -16.66 14.95
C LEU A 462 -20.38 -17.47 13.96
N GLU A 463 -20.62 -18.77 13.85
CA GLU A 463 -19.87 -19.64 12.94
C GLU A 463 -20.18 -19.35 11.46
N MET A 464 -21.40 -18.92 11.13
CA MET A 464 -21.74 -18.43 9.78
C MET A 464 -20.92 -17.21 9.39
N ALA A 465 -20.73 -16.25 10.31
CA ALA A 465 -19.88 -15.09 10.06
C ALA A 465 -18.43 -15.51 9.81
N GLY A 466 -17.92 -16.48 10.60
CA GLY A 466 -16.59 -17.05 10.40
C GLY A 466 -16.42 -17.80 9.08
N LEU A 467 -17.45 -18.51 8.61
CA LEU A 467 -17.43 -19.15 7.28
C LEU A 467 -17.42 -18.11 6.15
N GLN A 468 -18.15 -17.02 6.28
CA GLN A 468 -18.19 -15.96 5.27
C GLN A 468 -16.85 -15.24 5.15
N GLU A 469 -16.17 -14.97 6.27
CA GLU A 469 -14.81 -14.43 6.29
C GLU A 469 -13.83 -15.39 5.61
N LEU A 470 -13.89 -16.68 5.96
CA LEU A 470 -13.01 -17.69 5.37
C LEU A 470 -13.23 -17.88 3.86
N LEU A 471 -14.48 -17.81 3.39
CA LEU A 471 -14.80 -17.86 1.95
C LEU A 471 -14.28 -16.63 1.21
N HIS A 472 -14.35 -15.45 1.85
CA HIS A 472 -13.81 -14.21 1.30
C HIS A 472 -12.29 -14.27 1.17
N ASP A 473 -11.60 -14.75 2.20
CA ASP A 473 -10.14 -14.93 2.19
C ASP A 473 -9.67 -15.94 1.12
N CYS A 474 -10.53 -16.92 0.79
CA CYS A 474 -10.25 -17.92 -0.23
C CYS A 474 -10.71 -17.54 -1.65
N ASP A 475 -11.29 -16.35 -1.86
CA ASP A 475 -11.89 -15.90 -3.13
C ASP A 475 -12.91 -16.89 -3.73
N LEU A 476 -13.66 -17.58 -2.85
CA LEU A 476 -14.69 -18.52 -3.24
C LEU A 476 -16.05 -17.82 -3.25
N GLU A 477 -16.55 -17.47 -4.43
CA GLU A 477 -17.90 -16.95 -4.60
C GLU A 477 -18.94 -18.05 -4.33
N VAL A 478 -19.29 -18.24 -3.06
CA VAL A 478 -20.43 -19.06 -2.69
C VAL A 478 -21.56 -18.17 -2.19
N LYS A 479 -22.71 -18.28 -2.88
CA LYS A 479 -23.95 -17.65 -2.44
C LYS A 479 -24.42 -18.29 -1.14
N MET A 480 -24.04 -17.71 0.00
CA MET A 480 -24.66 -18.05 1.27
C MET A 480 -26.09 -17.54 1.27
N THR A 481 -27.05 -18.46 1.30
CA THR A 481 -28.46 -18.10 1.45
C THR A 481 -28.66 -17.54 2.85
N ARG A 482 -29.14 -16.30 2.95
CA ARG A 482 -29.55 -15.70 4.24
C ARG A 482 -30.53 -16.66 4.92
N MET A 483 -30.36 -16.84 6.24
CA MET A 483 -31.30 -17.59 7.06
C MET A 483 -32.66 -16.89 6.98
N ARG A 484 -33.59 -17.50 6.23
CA ARG A 484 -34.99 -17.07 6.10
C ARG A 484 -35.79 -17.71 7.21
N GLU A 485 -36.71 -16.95 7.79
CA GLU A 485 -37.65 -17.48 8.79
C GLU A 485 -38.54 -18.55 8.14
N TRP A 486 -39.07 -19.49 8.93
CA TRP A 486 -39.88 -20.58 8.39
C TRP A 486 -41.07 -20.10 7.54
N PRO A 487 -41.81 -19.03 7.89
CA PRO A 487 -42.92 -18.53 7.08
C PRO A 487 -42.51 -17.96 5.72
N GLU A 488 -41.22 -17.65 5.54
CA GLU A 488 -40.67 -17.09 4.29
C GLU A 488 -40.22 -18.19 3.30
N LEU A 489 -40.30 -19.47 3.69
CA LEU A 489 -39.98 -20.60 2.83
C LEU A 489 -41.18 -20.95 1.95
N SER A 490 -40.92 -21.21 0.67
CA SER A 490 -41.95 -21.74 -0.23
C SER A 490 -42.23 -23.22 0.06
N ASP A 491 -43.43 -23.70 -0.26
CA ASP A 491 -43.81 -25.12 -0.08
C ASP A 491 -42.84 -26.09 -0.76
N ALA A 492 -42.25 -25.70 -1.89
CA ALA A 492 -41.25 -26.49 -2.60
C ALA A 492 -39.94 -26.58 -1.80
N GLU A 493 -39.52 -25.49 -1.16
CA GLU A 493 -38.33 -25.45 -0.31
C GLU A 493 -38.53 -26.27 0.96
N ILE A 494 -39.71 -26.18 1.59
CA ILE A 494 -40.06 -26.96 2.79
C ILE A 494 -39.97 -28.47 2.50
N ARG A 495 -40.44 -28.91 1.33
CA ARG A 495 -40.35 -30.33 0.91
C ARG A 495 -38.94 -30.80 0.58
N LEU A 496 -38.05 -29.88 0.22
CA LEU A 496 -36.65 -30.15 -0.10
C LEU A 496 -35.72 -30.04 1.12
N GLU A 497 -36.22 -29.61 2.27
CA GLU A 497 -35.42 -29.56 3.49
C GLU A 497 -35.02 -30.95 3.99
N HIS A 498 -33.82 -31.05 4.54
CA HIS A 498 -33.27 -32.30 5.08
C HIS A 498 -34.09 -32.88 6.25
N CYS A 499 -34.86 -32.04 6.93
CA CYS A 499 -35.71 -32.45 8.04
C CYS A 499 -37.18 -32.60 7.63
N ALA A 500 -37.53 -32.51 6.34
CA ALA A 500 -38.91 -32.70 5.86
C ALA A 500 -39.56 -33.99 6.41
N GLY A 501 -40.80 -33.89 6.87
CA GLY A 501 -41.57 -34.99 7.46
C GLY A 501 -41.17 -35.41 8.89
N THR A 502 -40.24 -34.71 9.55
CA THR A 502 -39.94 -34.99 10.97
C THR A 502 -40.95 -34.34 11.90
N VAL A 503 -41.26 -35.02 13.01
CA VAL A 503 -42.08 -34.50 14.10
C VAL A 503 -41.15 -34.06 15.24
N LEU A 504 -41.39 -32.92 15.87
CA LEU A 504 -40.54 -32.40 16.94
C LEU A 504 -40.95 -32.98 18.29
N GLY A 505 -40.00 -33.29 19.17
CA GLY A 505 -40.27 -33.81 20.51
C GLY A 505 -39.21 -34.81 20.98
N PRO A 506 -39.46 -35.57 22.05
CA PRO A 506 -40.68 -35.55 22.85
C PRO A 506 -40.77 -34.28 23.70
N PHE A 507 -41.99 -33.79 23.89
CA PHE A 507 -42.31 -32.78 24.89
C PHE A 507 -43.05 -33.43 26.04
N HIS A 508 -42.68 -33.09 27.27
CA HIS A 508 -43.32 -33.61 28.46
C HIS A 508 -44.31 -32.60 29.02
N TYR A 509 -45.55 -33.03 29.26
CA TYR A 509 -46.56 -32.27 29.99
C TYR A 509 -47.21 -33.15 31.05
N ILE A 510 -47.59 -32.54 32.17
CA ILE A 510 -48.34 -33.23 33.23
C ILE A 510 -49.82 -33.12 32.87
N ASN A 511 -50.44 -34.23 32.49
CA ASN A 511 -51.86 -34.22 32.14
C ASN A 511 -52.74 -33.86 33.36
N SER A 512 -54.04 -33.66 33.14
CA SER A 512 -54.99 -33.32 34.21
C SER A 512 -55.09 -34.39 35.32
N ALA A 513 -54.58 -35.60 35.07
CA ALA A 513 -54.51 -36.70 36.04
C ALA A 513 -53.18 -36.75 36.81
N GLY A 514 -52.27 -35.78 36.61
CA GLY A 514 -50.97 -35.74 37.28
C GLY A 514 -49.94 -36.72 36.71
N LEU A 515 -50.24 -37.40 35.60
CA LEU A 515 -49.33 -38.34 34.95
C LEU A 515 -48.51 -37.63 33.85
N PRO A 516 -47.22 -37.95 33.71
CA PRO A 516 -46.42 -37.46 32.60
C PRO A 516 -46.97 -38.03 31.28
N ALA A 517 -47.34 -37.14 30.37
CA ALA A 517 -47.71 -37.47 29.00
C ALA A 517 -46.66 -36.90 28.05
N GLU A 518 -46.28 -37.70 27.06
CA GLU A 518 -45.43 -37.28 25.96
C GLU A 518 -46.31 -36.87 24.78
N TYR A 519 -45.94 -35.78 24.13
CA TYR A 519 -46.55 -35.36 22.89
C TYR A 519 -45.48 -34.87 21.94
N HIS A 520 -45.82 -34.90 20.66
CA HIS A 520 -44.96 -34.50 19.55
C HIS A 520 -45.65 -33.43 18.73
N TRP A 521 -44.86 -32.52 18.17
CA TRP A 521 -45.34 -31.39 17.39
C TRP A 521 -45.12 -31.61 15.90
N ASP A 522 -46.22 -31.70 15.15
CA ASP A 522 -46.18 -31.81 13.69
C ASP A 522 -46.35 -30.42 13.06
N ILE A 523 -45.22 -29.84 12.67
CA ILE A 523 -45.14 -28.51 12.08
C ILE A 523 -45.85 -28.44 10.71
N GLU A 524 -45.78 -29.52 9.92
CA GLU A 524 -46.33 -29.55 8.57
C GLU A 524 -47.85 -29.65 8.59
N SER A 525 -48.39 -30.48 9.50
CA SER A 525 -49.84 -30.51 9.75
C SER A 525 -50.39 -29.19 10.27
N THR A 526 -49.59 -28.45 11.04
CA THR A 526 -49.97 -27.15 11.61
C THR A 526 -50.09 -26.08 10.52
N LEU A 527 -49.11 -26.02 9.61
CA LEU A 527 -49.15 -25.14 8.44
C LEU A 527 -50.33 -25.42 7.52
N ALA A 528 -50.61 -26.68 7.22
CA ALA A 528 -51.66 -27.06 6.28
C ALA A 528 -53.08 -26.72 6.77
N ASN A 529 -53.32 -26.81 8.09
CA ASN A 529 -54.66 -26.69 8.66
C ASN A 529 -54.89 -25.42 9.48
N GLY A 530 -53.86 -24.60 9.69
CA GLY A 530 -53.90 -23.39 10.54
C GLY A 530 -54.14 -23.67 12.03
N ASN A 531 -54.24 -24.94 12.43
CA ASN A 531 -54.48 -25.39 13.80
C ASN A 531 -53.29 -26.21 14.29
N TYR A 532 -52.81 -25.89 15.48
CA TYR A 532 -51.74 -26.60 16.17
C TYR A 532 -52.13 -28.07 16.39
N LYS A 533 -51.41 -29.00 15.75
CA LYS A 533 -51.68 -30.44 15.85
C LYS A 533 -50.64 -31.13 16.73
N LEU A 534 -51.08 -31.52 17.92
CA LEU A 534 -50.30 -32.33 18.86
C LEU A 534 -50.55 -33.81 18.58
N LEU A 535 -49.48 -34.58 18.43
CA LEU A 535 -49.52 -36.03 18.25
C LEU A 535 -49.15 -36.71 19.57
N TYR A 536 -50.13 -37.34 20.22
CA TYR A 536 -49.90 -38.15 21.42
C TYR A 536 -49.42 -39.56 21.07
N ASP A 537 -49.90 -40.09 19.95
CA ASP A 537 -49.44 -41.36 19.39
C ASP A 537 -48.64 -41.08 18.11
N LEU A 538 -47.36 -41.46 18.11
CA LEU A 538 -46.50 -41.35 16.93
C LEU A 538 -46.98 -42.35 15.87
N PRO A 539 -47.27 -41.90 14.63
CA PRO A 539 -47.45 -42.84 13.54
C PRO A 539 -46.16 -43.63 13.38
N GLY A 540 -46.24 -44.96 13.26
CA GLY A 540 -45.08 -45.88 13.36
C GLY A 540 -43.95 -45.67 12.33
N SER A 541 -44.11 -44.73 11.39
CA SER A 541 -43.11 -44.33 10.40
C SER A 541 -42.57 -42.91 10.57
N ALA A 542 -43.07 -42.13 11.54
CA ALA A 542 -42.60 -40.76 11.76
C ALA A 542 -41.25 -40.73 12.45
N ARG A 543 -40.31 -39.97 11.88
CA ARG A 543 -39.01 -39.70 12.50
C ARG A 543 -39.17 -38.54 13.47
N VAL A 544 -38.79 -38.76 14.72
CA VAL A 544 -38.76 -37.70 15.73
C VAL A 544 -37.43 -36.94 15.62
N LEU A 545 -37.49 -35.61 15.58
CA LEU A 545 -36.32 -34.74 15.69
C LEU A 545 -36.27 -34.15 17.10
N THR A 546 -35.38 -34.67 17.92
CA THR A 546 -35.15 -34.22 19.30
C THR A 546 -34.31 -32.94 19.32
N LEU A 547 -34.32 -32.23 20.46
CA LEU A 547 -33.45 -31.06 20.63
C LEU A 547 -31.97 -31.49 20.67
N GLU A 548 -31.70 -32.70 21.16
CA GLU A 548 -30.38 -33.31 21.14
C GLU A 548 -29.90 -33.57 19.71
N ASP A 549 -30.78 -34.04 18.82
CA ASP A 549 -30.47 -34.20 17.39
C ASP A 549 -30.15 -32.86 16.73
N ALA A 550 -30.90 -31.79 17.06
CA ALA A 550 -30.60 -30.45 16.57
C ALA A 550 -29.23 -29.96 17.09
N ALA A 551 -28.93 -30.18 18.37
CA ALA A 551 -27.62 -29.85 18.95
C ALA A 551 -26.48 -30.68 18.34
N GLU A 552 -26.73 -31.94 17.96
CA GLU A 552 -25.77 -32.79 17.25
C GLU A 552 -25.49 -32.25 15.84
N THR A 553 -26.50 -31.83 15.07
CA THR A 553 -26.29 -31.26 13.73
C THR A 553 -25.47 -29.95 13.76
N VAL A 554 -25.63 -29.13 14.81
CA VAL A 554 -24.83 -27.91 15.01
C VAL A 554 -23.38 -28.27 15.37
N ARG A 555 -23.17 -29.30 16.20
CA ARG A 555 -21.83 -29.79 16.55
C ARG A 555 -21.11 -30.41 15.35
N ASP A 556 -21.81 -31.14 14.49
CA ASP A 556 -21.25 -31.68 13.25
C ASP A 556 -20.75 -30.56 12.32
N PHE A 557 -21.54 -29.50 12.17
CA PHE A 557 -21.13 -28.31 11.41
C PHE A 557 -19.89 -27.65 12.03
N GLN A 558 -19.84 -27.50 13.35
CA GLN A 558 -18.67 -26.97 14.06
C GLN A 558 -17.41 -27.80 13.81
N HIS A 559 -17.49 -29.13 13.92
CA HIS A 559 -16.35 -30.00 13.70
C HIS A 559 -15.79 -29.85 12.27
N LEU A 560 -16.66 -29.73 11.27
CA LEU A 560 -16.24 -29.51 9.89
C LEU A 560 -15.64 -28.11 9.67
N MET A 561 -16.17 -27.08 10.34
CA MET A 561 -15.60 -25.73 10.33
C MET A 561 -14.19 -25.69 10.92
N ASP A 562 -13.97 -26.37 12.05
CA ASP A 562 -12.65 -26.46 12.68
C ASP A 562 -11.65 -27.20 11.80
N ASP A 563 -12.08 -28.23 11.07
CA ASP A 563 -11.25 -28.94 10.12
C ASP A 563 -10.85 -28.06 8.92
N ILE A 564 -11.76 -27.23 8.40
CA ILE A 564 -11.42 -26.24 7.36
C ILE A 564 -10.44 -25.19 7.90
N ARG A 565 -10.68 -24.65 9.11
CA ARG A 565 -9.76 -23.69 9.74
C ARG A 565 -8.36 -24.29 9.90
N ARG A 566 -8.26 -25.53 10.39
CA ARG A 566 -6.98 -26.26 10.50
C ARG A 566 -6.30 -26.43 9.15
N MET A 567 -7.05 -26.73 8.09
CA MET A 567 -6.47 -26.83 6.75
C MET A 567 -6.00 -25.49 6.19
N SER A 568 -6.73 -24.40 6.46
CA SER A 568 -6.32 -23.05 6.04
C SER A 568 -5.07 -22.56 6.78
N GLN A 569 -4.89 -22.98 8.04
CA GLN A 569 -3.77 -22.59 8.88
C GLN A 569 -2.57 -23.53 8.80
N ALA A 570 -2.73 -24.72 8.23
CA ALA A 570 -1.64 -25.66 8.09
C ALA A 570 -0.54 -25.01 7.24
N PRO A 571 0.67 -24.79 7.79
CA PRO A 571 1.76 -24.21 7.03
C PRO A 571 2.00 -25.10 5.81
N THR A 572 2.07 -24.48 4.64
CA THR A 572 2.39 -25.18 3.40
C THR A 572 3.85 -25.64 3.49
N GLU A 573 4.09 -26.73 4.21
CA GLU A 573 5.39 -27.37 4.27
C GLU A 573 5.65 -27.94 2.88
N VAL A 574 6.34 -27.15 2.06
CA VAL A 574 6.86 -27.62 0.77
C VAL A 574 7.81 -28.77 1.11
N PRO A 575 7.51 -30.02 0.70
CA PRO A 575 8.35 -31.16 1.02
C PRO A 575 9.76 -30.89 0.49
N HIS A 576 10.72 -30.72 1.41
CA HIS A 576 12.11 -30.37 1.12
C HIS A 576 12.85 -31.43 0.28
N GLY A 577 12.22 -32.56 -0.05
CA GLY A 577 12.76 -33.62 -0.91
C GLY A 577 12.68 -33.34 -2.41
N ALA A 578 11.72 -32.55 -2.89
CA ALA A 578 11.49 -32.40 -4.34
C ALA A 578 12.50 -31.47 -5.06
N LYS A 579 13.35 -30.76 -4.32
CA LYS A 579 14.42 -29.93 -4.92
C LYS A 579 15.71 -30.70 -5.21
N LYS A 580 15.89 -31.90 -4.64
CA LYS A 580 17.15 -32.65 -4.81
C LYS A 580 17.21 -33.42 -6.12
N ASP A 581 16.06 -33.96 -6.57
CA ASP A 581 16.02 -34.80 -7.78
C ASP A 581 16.07 -34.01 -9.10
N ILE A 582 15.89 -32.68 -9.06
CA ILE A 582 16.08 -31.80 -10.24
C ILE A 582 17.53 -31.31 -10.33
N ALA A 583 18.27 -31.25 -9.23
CA ALA A 583 19.68 -30.85 -9.22
C ALA A 583 20.63 -31.99 -9.61
N ASP A 584 20.25 -33.25 -9.36
CA ASP A 584 21.09 -34.41 -9.63
C ASP A 584 21.01 -34.91 -11.10
N ALA A 585 20.10 -34.36 -11.92
CA ALA A 585 20.00 -34.67 -13.35
C ALA A 585 21.02 -33.92 -14.23
N ASP A 586 21.59 -32.81 -13.74
CA ASP A 586 22.57 -31.98 -14.49
C ASP A 586 24.04 -32.25 -14.11
N ALA A 587 24.31 -33.20 -13.20
CA ALA A 587 25.64 -33.41 -12.61
C ALA A 587 26.45 -34.58 -13.21
N ALA A 588 26.20 -34.97 -14.46
CA ALA A 588 26.93 -36.06 -15.13
C ALA A 588 27.70 -35.59 -16.37
N GLN A 589 28.84 -34.90 -16.17
CA GLN A 589 29.94 -34.87 -17.14
C GLN A 589 31.31 -34.73 -16.43
N PRO A 590 32.38 -35.37 -16.94
CA PRO A 590 33.57 -35.70 -16.15
C PRO A 590 34.69 -34.64 -16.19
N ASP A 591 35.40 -34.59 -15.07
CA ASP A 591 36.65 -33.86 -14.78
C ASP A 591 37.74 -34.03 -15.84
N SER A 592 38.39 -32.90 -16.22
CA SER A 592 39.85 -32.90 -16.48
C SER A 592 40.50 -31.49 -16.49
N THR A 593 41.42 -31.28 -15.52
CA THR A 593 42.63 -30.41 -15.52
C THR A 593 42.51 -28.88 -15.22
N PRO A 594 43.61 -28.18 -14.89
CA PRO A 594 44.21 -28.18 -13.56
C PRO A 594 44.43 -26.78 -12.95
N ARG A 595 44.66 -26.79 -11.63
CA ARG A 595 45.07 -25.67 -10.75
C ARG A 595 45.98 -24.61 -11.40
N ALA A 596 45.49 -23.36 -11.39
CA ALA A 596 46.33 -22.17 -11.32
C ALA A 596 45.88 -21.32 -10.12
N SER A 597 46.75 -21.26 -9.11
CA SER A 597 46.63 -20.42 -7.92
C SER A 597 46.92 -18.97 -8.28
N ALA A 598 45.93 -18.09 -8.16
CA ALA A 598 46.16 -16.65 -8.09
C ALA A 598 45.23 -16.03 -7.04
N ILE A 599 45.88 -15.35 -6.10
CA ILE A 599 45.36 -14.58 -5.00
C ILE A 599 44.46 -13.48 -5.57
N ASN A 600 43.15 -13.52 -5.28
CA ASN A 600 42.27 -12.36 -5.40
C ASN A 600 41.22 -12.42 -4.30
N GLY A 601 41.09 -11.30 -3.59
CA GLY A 601 40.26 -11.14 -2.41
C GLY A 601 38.80 -11.45 -2.70
N ALA A 602 38.25 -12.37 -1.91
CA ALA A 602 36.86 -12.75 -1.94
C ALA A 602 35.96 -11.56 -1.55
N PHE A 603 35.37 -10.90 -2.54
CA PHE A 603 34.03 -10.34 -2.43
C PHE A 603 33.12 -11.28 -3.22
N THR A 604 32.78 -12.42 -2.61
CA THR A 604 31.71 -13.27 -3.12
C THR A 604 30.42 -12.48 -3.01
N ALA A 605 29.87 -12.11 -4.17
CA ALA A 605 28.49 -11.68 -4.33
C ALA A 605 27.57 -12.86 -3.98
N ARG A 606 27.43 -13.11 -2.68
CA ARG A 606 26.33 -13.86 -2.11
C ARG A 606 25.06 -13.14 -2.56
N GLU A 607 24.20 -13.84 -3.29
CA GLU A 607 22.83 -13.41 -3.59
C GLU A 607 22.20 -12.82 -2.32
N THR A 608 22.24 -11.50 -2.20
CA THR A 608 21.63 -10.77 -1.09
C THR A 608 20.17 -10.56 -1.47
N LYS A 609 19.42 -11.65 -1.46
CA LYS A 609 17.98 -11.66 -1.18
C LYS A 609 17.68 -11.26 0.27
N GLU A 610 18.66 -10.77 1.03
CA GLU A 610 18.42 -9.84 2.13
C GLU A 610 17.91 -8.52 1.56
N LEU A 611 16.64 -8.58 1.16
CA LEU A 611 15.75 -7.48 0.88
C LEU A 611 16.06 -6.35 1.86
N TYR A 612 16.61 -5.25 1.34
CA TYR A 612 16.93 -4.05 2.10
C TYR A 612 15.71 -3.67 2.95
N LYS A 613 15.73 -3.98 4.25
CA LYS A 613 14.70 -3.48 5.16
C LYS A 613 14.78 -1.95 5.10
N PRO A 614 13.73 -1.25 4.65
CA PRO A 614 13.75 0.20 4.56
C PRO A 614 14.13 0.75 5.93
N VAL A 615 15.10 1.66 5.91
CA VAL A 615 15.73 2.17 7.11
C VAL A 615 14.69 3.02 7.87
N ARG A 616 14.14 2.48 8.97
CA ARG A 616 13.13 3.12 9.85
C ARG A 616 13.64 4.36 10.62
N LEU A 617 14.74 4.98 10.20
CA LEU A 617 15.40 6.08 10.90
C LEU A 617 14.49 7.30 11.13
N PRO A 618 13.70 7.79 10.14
CA PRO A 618 12.90 9.01 10.33
C PRO A 618 11.86 8.82 11.43
N TRP A 619 11.14 7.69 11.41
CA TRP A 619 10.15 7.35 12.42
C TRP A 619 10.75 7.22 13.82
N ARG A 620 11.92 6.57 13.96
CA ARG A 620 12.59 6.44 15.26
C ARG A 620 13.02 7.78 15.83
N ALA A 621 13.48 8.70 14.98
CA ALA A 621 13.86 10.05 15.41
C ALA A 621 12.64 10.83 15.91
N VAL A 622 11.54 10.82 15.13
CA VAL A 622 10.26 11.44 15.52
C VAL A 622 9.75 10.85 16.84
N SER A 623 9.72 9.52 16.94
CA SER A 623 9.24 8.83 18.15
C SER A 623 10.10 9.09 19.39
N CYS A 624 11.43 9.11 19.23
CA CYS A 624 12.32 9.39 20.35
C CYS A 624 12.11 10.80 20.89
N LEU A 625 12.02 11.78 19.99
CA LEU A 625 11.86 13.19 20.34
C LEU A 625 10.48 13.47 20.97
N THR A 626 9.44 12.85 20.41
CA THR A 626 8.06 12.83 20.95
C THR A 626 8.05 12.35 22.39
N ARG A 627 8.72 11.23 22.68
CA ARG A 627 8.81 10.66 24.04
C ARG A 627 9.59 11.53 25.01
N THR A 628 10.68 12.17 24.57
CA THR A 628 11.42 13.11 25.42
C THR A 628 10.54 14.28 25.84
N ILE A 629 9.75 14.83 24.91
CA ILE A 629 8.79 15.89 25.21
C ILE A 629 7.76 15.40 26.24
N GLN A 630 7.18 14.21 26.08
CA GLN A 630 6.21 13.66 27.04
C GLN A 630 6.80 13.44 28.44
N VAL A 631 8.06 13.03 28.55
CA VAL A 631 8.73 12.93 29.86
C VAL A 631 8.85 14.30 30.52
N ILE A 632 9.12 15.36 29.74
CA ILE A 632 9.11 16.75 30.24
C ILE A 632 7.69 17.13 30.72
N TRP A 633 6.62 16.73 30.02
CA TRP A 633 5.23 16.96 30.46
C TRP A 633 4.97 16.35 31.85
N LEU A 634 5.46 15.14 32.12
CA LEU A 634 5.23 14.43 33.39
C LEU A 634 6.11 14.96 34.55
N GLY A 635 7.24 15.59 34.25
CA GLY A 635 8.21 16.04 35.26
C GLY A 635 7.90 17.37 35.95
N VAL A 636 6.96 18.17 35.43
CA VAL A 636 6.71 19.55 35.92
C VAL A 636 5.91 19.60 37.23
N ASP A 637 5.19 18.54 37.62
CA ASP A 637 4.28 18.53 38.78
C ASP A 637 4.93 18.05 40.11
N GLY A 638 6.26 17.88 40.14
CA GLY A 638 6.96 17.17 41.23
C GLY A 638 7.24 17.96 42.51
N ASP A 639 7.28 19.30 42.49
CA ASP A 639 7.80 20.06 43.63
C ASP A 639 6.68 20.60 44.53
N LYS A 640 6.06 19.69 45.29
CA LYS A 640 5.18 20.01 46.41
C LYS A 640 6.02 20.24 47.66
N GLY A 641 6.52 21.46 47.90
CA GLY A 641 7.21 21.69 49.17
C GLY A 641 7.56 23.12 49.51
N GLU A 642 8.19 23.84 48.61
CA GLU A 642 8.62 25.22 48.88
C GLU A 642 8.33 26.02 47.63
N THR A 643 7.53 27.07 47.73
CA THR A 643 7.46 28.06 46.66
C THR A 643 8.84 28.69 46.60
N PRO A 644 9.69 28.44 45.58
CA PRO A 644 10.80 29.35 45.36
C PRO A 644 10.12 30.70 45.15
N SER A 645 10.46 31.67 46.01
CA SER A 645 10.16 33.06 45.74
C SER A 645 10.78 33.36 44.38
N TYR A 646 9.97 33.27 43.33
CA TYR A 646 10.28 33.83 42.04
C TYR A 646 10.33 35.34 42.28
N ARG A 647 11.45 35.83 42.79
CA ARG A 647 11.87 37.22 42.59
C ARG A 647 11.96 37.38 41.09
N CYS A 648 10.84 37.76 40.52
CA CYS A 648 10.70 38.15 39.15
C CYS A 648 11.80 39.20 38.92
N CYS A 649 12.82 38.83 38.15
CA CYS A 649 13.88 39.72 37.70
C CYS A 649 13.31 40.66 36.62
N CYS A 650 12.13 41.23 36.88
CA CYS A 650 11.41 42.17 36.03
C CYS A 650 11.86 43.59 36.38
N ASP A 651 13.11 43.91 36.06
CA ASP A 651 13.45 45.30 35.75
C ASP A 651 12.93 45.60 34.34
N LYS A 652 11.59 45.76 34.22
CA LYS A 652 10.78 45.88 32.98
C LYS A 652 11.31 46.96 32.01
N HIS A 653 12.09 47.92 32.50
CA HIS A 653 12.65 49.01 31.69
C HIS A 653 14.02 48.73 31.06
N ARG A 654 14.83 47.81 31.62
CA ARG A 654 16.18 47.54 31.12
C ARG A 654 16.17 46.55 29.94
N TRP A 655 15.29 45.55 29.96
CA TRP A 655 15.16 44.54 28.90
C TRP A 655 14.55 45.09 27.60
N LYS A 656 13.53 45.97 27.69
CA LYS A 656 12.91 46.59 26.50
C LYS A 656 13.89 47.46 25.69
N ARG A 657 14.84 48.15 26.34
CA ARG A 657 15.86 48.94 25.62
C ARG A 657 16.94 48.09 24.95
N GLN A 658 17.29 46.95 25.55
CA GLN A 658 18.35 46.08 25.03
C GLN A 658 17.86 45.22 23.85
N GLN A 659 16.59 44.82 23.85
CA GLN A 659 15.97 44.10 22.73
C GLN A 659 15.71 44.98 21.51
N ILE A 660 15.24 46.23 21.68
CA ILE A 660 15.03 47.15 20.55
C ILE A 660 16.36 47.51 19.86
N GLY A 661 17.47 47.62 20.62
CA GLY A 661 18.81 47.83 20.06
C GLY A 661 19.27 46.66 19.18
N ASN A 662 19.11 45.42 19.67
CA ASN A 662 19.56 44.22 18.96
C ASN A 662 18.67 43.87 17.76
N PHE A 663 17.38 44.19 17.81
CA PHE A 663 16.44 43.94 16.70
C PHE A 663 16.67 44.90 15.52
N LEU A 664 17.06 46.15 15.80
CA LEU A 664 17.48 47.10 14.77
C LEU A 664 18.80 46.67 14.11
N GLU A 665 19.77 46.16 14.88
CA GLU A 665 21.00 45.59 14.30
C GLU A 665 20.74 44.37 13.42
N PHE A 666 19.79 43.51 13.79
CA PHE A 666 19.46 42.30 13.02
C PHE A 666 18.73 42.61 11.70
N GLN A 667 17.91 43.67 11.63
CA GLN A 667 17.33 44.10 10.33
C GLN A 667 18.39 44.67 9.37
N THR A 668 19.44 45.32 9.86
CA THR A 668 20.57 45.75 9.03
C THR A 668 21.40 44.59 8.46
N TYR A 669 21.42 43.43 9.13
CA TYR A 669 22.17 42.25 8.67
C TYR A 669 21.40 41.35 7.70
N VAL A 670 20.06 41.46 7.64
CA VAL A 670 19.20 40.66 6.75
C VAL A 670 18.75 41.47 5.52
N GLY A 671 19.17 42.72 5.41
CA GLY A 671 18.95 43.60 4.26
C GLY A 671 20.16 43.71 3.30
N VAL A 672 20.94 42.64 3.11
CA VAL A 672 22.00 42.52 2.08
C VAL A 672 21.86 41.20 1.35
#